data_AF-A0AAE0K7F1-F1
#
_entry.id   AF-A0AAE0K7F1-F1
#
_cell.length_a   1.000
_cell.length_b   1.000
_cell.length_c   1.000
_cell.angle_alpha   90.00
_cell.angle_beta   90.00
_cell.angle_gamma   90.00
#
_symmetry.space_group_name_H-M   'P 1'
#
loop_
_entity.id
_entity.type
_entity.pdbx_description
1 polymer ?
#
loop_
_entity_poly.entity_id
_entity_poly.type
_entity_poly.pdbx_seq_one_letter_code
_entity_poly.pdbx_strand_id
1 'polypeptide(L)'
;MLDDNFYGITTLFAPPLEDHKVDVVTISGLGGHAFGSFKERDENYMWLRDALPFDLTGEDTDRPMARVMIYGYESAVAQSRSIQNLEDLATAFHNSIRALANAPTVRPIVLVAHSLGGLIIKQQTMITLSKSKKEDDRQLVRAVYGIVFFGVPHDGMDTSSLIPMVGDGPNRPLVDSISRINSQILSIQQQEFHTALGSEGNSEIVCFYETVESPTAAQGADGKWSMTGPAATLVTTSSATHCRPWENGPEHVCAIARTHSDMVKFGPQDHEYDKVRERLRGLARRAWEGPRRIQSSSVKFLVPYRYNPDFVGRSEILKNLKQQLGCGRPQGAITSRPRVALHGLGGVGKTQVALAYVYWLQEMCPEVSVFWVHASSAERFRQSYASIAQECQVPSYDDPKMDMLLLVKEWLERQDCGRWLMVIDNADDTQVFFGQPADPINNSTSGPDGNLGRYLPESTYSTILITTRNKQTGLKLTQGKGSIEIGKMNEDESSQLLRTALNGVSATTAELSTLSSRLEHLPLALVQATGFMQENAISASDYLQLLNKSDQNLVELLSEEFETVGRDSRTPRAVAETWILSFEQIQQQDAFTGEILSLMSLFDRQAIPPKFLSYNKQQHAGEPISEIQFTKSLGVLKAFSFVTEDKDHNLDMHRLVQLVTRKWLVNKGTIQRFTGQALLAVSQAYPYGNYENRTACRAYLPHAYAVLDSKGIGSKDEKAARASLLYRVAGFFSFQGRWKDAEKFQLEAVKLRKAVLGDKHPHTLISMGNLASTYWNQGRWKEAETLEVQVVEMSKKVLGDEHPHTLISMGNLASTYRNQGRWKEAETLEVQVIEMSKKVLGDEHPDTLTSINHLASTYWNQGRWKEAETLQVQVIEMSKKVLGDEHPHTLISMGNLASTYWNQGRWKEAETLEVQVVEMSKKVLGDEHPNTLTSINHLASTYWNQGRWKEAETLQVQVVEMSKKVLGDEHPDTLTSINHLASTYWNQGRWKEAETLQVQVVEMSKKVLGDEHPDTLTSINHLASTYWNQGRWKEAETLQVQVVEMSKKVLGDEHPNTLTSINNLALTYWNQGRWKEAETLQVQVVEMSKKVLGDEHPDTLTSMGNLALTYWNQGRWKEAETLEVQVVEMRKKVLGDEHPDTLMSMHNLAYTWKSQGRFEDALTLLQNCLHIQQQKLGPDHPNTISTRTSLTRWTKEATQTP
;
A
#
# COMPACT_ATOMS: atom_id res chain seq x y z
N MET A 1 52.95 24.94 -40.39
CA MET A 1 52.88 23.61 -41.00
C MET A 1 53.22 22.62 -39.91
N LEU A 2 52.31 21.69 -39.62
CA LEU A 2 52.60 20.56 -38.74
C LEU A 2 53.60 19.65 -39.48
N ASP A 3 54.53 19.04 -38.78
CA ASP A 3 55.34 17.96 -39.36
C ASP A 3 54.38 16.82 -39.73
N ASP A 4 54.27 16.49 -41.02
CA ASP A 4 53.38 15.42 -41.49
C ASP A 4 53.75 14.05 -40.90
N ASN A 5 54.99 13.90 -40.41
CA ASN A 5 55.50 12.69 -39.78
C ASN A 5 55.57 12.76 -38.24
N PHE A 6 55.29 13.93 -37.64
CA PHE A 6 55.32 14.19 -36.19
C PHE A 6 56.55 13.62 -35.45
N TYR A 7 57.74 13.67 -36.03
CA TYR A 7 58.97 13.23 -35.36
C TYR A 7 59.59 14.37 -34.54
N GLY A 8 60.02 14.07 -33.31
CA GLY A 8 60.48 15.09 -32.37
C GLY A 8 59.33 15.87 -31.73
N ILE A 9 59.63 17.03 -31.11
CA ILE A 9 58.62 17.87 -30.46
C ILE A 9 57.86 18.70 -31.50
N THR A 10 56.56 18.46 -31.61
CA THR A 10 55.63 19.24 -32.44
C THR A 10 54.65 20.00 -31.55
N THR A 11 54.54 21.31 -31.74
CA THR A 11 53.54 22.13 -31.03
C THR A 11 52.17 21.99 -31.71
N LEU A 12 51.18 21.50 -30.96
CA LEU A 12 49.79 21.35 -31.42
C LEU A 12 48.99 22.63 -31.21
N PHE A 13 49.24 23.32 -30.09
CA PHE A 13 48.60 24.56 -29.72
C PHE A 13 49.55 25.43 -28.90
N ALA A 14 49.56 26.74 -29.15
CA ALA A 14 50.28 27.73 -28.35
C ALA A 14 49.37 28.90 -27.99
N PRO A 15 49.17 29.20 -26.69
CA PRO A 15 48.40 30.36 -26.26
C PRO A 15 49.18 31.67 -26.50
N PRO A 16 48.50 32.83 -26.47
CA PRO A 16 49.16 34.13 -26.45
C PRO A 16 50.21 34.21 -25.33
N LEU A 17 51.31 34.94 -25.57
CA LEU A 17 52.44 35.05 -24.62
C LEU A 17 52.04 35.52 -23.21
N GLU A 18 51.01 36.36 -23.11
CA GLU A 18 50.44 36.88 -21.86
C GLU A 18 49.68 35.81 -21.05
N ASP A 19 48.99 34.90 -21.75
CA ASP A 19 48.18 33.83 -21.18
C ASP A 19 49.00 32.53 -20.98
N HIS A 20 50.16 32.38 -21.63
CA HIS A 20 51.00 31.18 -21.53
C HIS A 20 51.59 30.99 -20.13
N LYS A 21 51.00 30.07 -19.36
CA LYS A 21 51.38 29.76 -17.96
C LYS A 21 52.05 28.39 -17.80
N VAL A 22 51.63 27.38 -18.55
CA VAL A 22 52.08 25.98 -18.39
C VAL A 22 52.42 25.36 -19.75
N ASP A 23 53.40 24.45 -19.76
CA ASP A 23 53.73 23.61 -20.92
C ASP A 23 53.21 22.18 -20.69
N VAL A 24 52.47 21.62 -21.65
CA VAL A 24 52.03 20.22 -21.64
C VAL A 24 52.76 19.48 -22.75
N VAL A 25 53.54 18.46 -22.41
CA VAL A 25 54.28 17.63 -23.37
C VAL A 25 53.77 16.20 -23.31
N THR A 26 53.21 15.73 -24.42
CA THR A 26 52.64 14.39 -24.52
C THR A 26 53.54 13.43 -25.29
N ILE A 27 53.66 12.18 -24.84
CA ILE A 27 54.48 11.13 -25.47
C ILE A 27 53.63 9.90 -25.75
N SER A 28 53.68 9.41 -26.99
CA SER A 28 52.95 8.22 -27.44
C SER A 28 53.59 6.90 -27.00
N GLY A 29 52.78 5.85 -26.97
CA GLY A 29 53.19 4.48 -26.69
C GLY A 29 53.79 3.73 -27.87
N LEU A 30 54.07 2.44 -27.65
CA LEU A 30 54.62 1.51 -28.63
C LEU A 30 53.62 1.23 -29.78
N GLY A 31 54.10 1.15 -31.02
CA GLY A 31 53.31 0.76 -32.19
C GLY A 31 52.41 1.83 -32.80
N GLY A 32 52.40 3.06 -32.26
CA GLY A 32 51.55 4.16 -32.72
C GLY A 32 52.34 5.37 -33.24
N HIS A 33 51.91 5.90 -34.40
CA HIS A 33 52.32 7.23 -34.86
C HIS A 33 51.82 8.29 -33.85
N ALA A 34 52.65 9.27 -33.50
CA ALA A 34 52.35 10.22 -32.42
C ALA A 34 50.98 10.90 -32.59
N PHE A 35 50.65 11.31 -33.81
CA PHE A 35 49.32 11.84 -34.15
C PHE A 35 48.19 10.81 -34.02
N GLY A 36 48.42 9.55 -34.43
CA GLY A 36 47.40 8.49 -34.42
C GLY A 36 47.11 7.89 -33.04
N SER A 37 48.03 8.04 -32.09
CA SER A 37 47.87 7.51 -30.72
C SER A 37 46.81 8.26 -29.91
N PHE A 38 46.67 9.58 -30.09
CA PHE A 38 45.74 10.43 -29.34
C PHE A 38 44.55 10.92 -30.18
N LYS A 39 44.36 10.29 -31.35
CA LYS A 39 43.29 10.54 -32.30
C LYS A 39 42.25 9.43 -32.23
N GLU A 40 40.99 9.81 -32.36
CA GLU A 40 39.85 8.89 -32.41
C GLU A 40 39.98 7.89 -33.59
N ARG A 41 39.42 6.67 -33.45
CA ARG A 41 39.78 5.55 -34.34
C ARG A 41 39.35 5.69 -35.80
N ASP A 42 38.40 6.56 -36.15
CA ASP A 42 37.91 6.72 -37.53
C ASP A 42 37.57 8.18 -37.90
N GLU A 43 37.99 9.17 -37.10
CA GLU A 43 37.66 10.59 -37.27
C GLU A 43 38.90 11.49 -37.22
N ASN A 44 38.84 12.72 -37.73
CA ASN A 44 39.96 13.68 -37.71
C ASN A 44 40.14 14.47 -36.40
N TYR A 45 39.40 14.10 -35.36
CA TYR A 45 39.42 14.75 -34.05
C TYR A 45 40.60 14.28 -33.18
N MET A 46 41.36 15.23 -32.64
CA MET A 46 42.48 14.98 -31.73
C MET A 46 42.31 15.85 -30.49
N TRP A 47 41.89 15.24 -29.39
CA TRP A 47 41.53 15.96 -28.16
C TRP A 47 42.66 16.83 -27.60
N LEU A 48 43.94 16.45 -27.80
CA LEU A 48 45.11 17.27 -27.42
C LEU A 48 45.19 18.62 -28.16
N ARG A 49 44.65 18.70 -29.38
CA ARG A 49 44.61 19.93 -30.19
C ARG A 49 43.26 20.63 -30.07
N ASP A 50 42.18 19.85 -30.10
CA ASP A 50 40.83 20.35 -30.34
C ASP A 50 40.03 20.61 -29.03
N ALA A 51 40.42 19.98 -27.91
CA ALA A 51 39.73 20.10 -26.62
C ALA A 51 40.63 20.60 -25.49
N LEU A 52 41.73 19.88 -25.21
CA LEU A 52 42.60 20.13 -24.05
C LEU A 52 43.06 21.59 -23.90
N PRO A 53 43.46 22.31 -24.96
CA PRO A 53 43.85 23.72 -24.81
C PRO A 53 42.73 24.61 -24.27
N PHE A 54 41.50 24.34 -24.66
CA PHE A 54 40.30 25.07 -24.25
C PHE A 54 39.75 24.59 -22.91
N ASP A 55 40.18 23.42 -22.45
CA ASP A 55 39.85 22.93 -21.11
C ASP A 55 40.80 23.48 -20.03
N LEU A 56 42.02 23.87 -20.42
CA LEU A 56 43.05 24.44 -19.57
C LEU A 56 43.06 25.97 -19.68
N THR A 57 42.06 26.63 -19.09
CA THR A 57 41.90 28.09 -19.11
C THR A 57 42.28 28.78 -17.79
N GLY A 58 42.73 30.03 -17.88
CA GLY A 58 42.97 30.91 -16.72
C GLY A 58 41.68 31.42 -16.07
N GLU A 59 41.63 31.42 -14.74
CA GLU A 59 40.41 31.81 -13.99
C GLU A 59 39.98 33.27 -14.25
N ASP A 60 40.93 34.16 -14.56
CA ASP A 60 40.65 35.59 -14.75
C ASP A 60 40.27 35.95 -16.19
N THR A 61 40.68 35.14 -17.17
CA THR A 61 40.55 35.48 -18.61
C THR A 61 39.69 34.52 -19.41
N ASP A 62 39.45 33.31 -18.88
CA ASP A 62 38.83 32.18 -19.58
C ASP A 62 39.51 31.84 -20.92
N ARG A 63 40.78 32.24 -21.06
CA ARG A 63 41.61 31.97 -22.24
C ARG A 63 42.52 30.76 -22.00
N PRO A 64 42.83 29.97 -23.06
CA PRO A 64 43.81 28.89 -22.99
C PRO A 64 45.12 29.35 -22.37
N MET A 65 45.58 28.67 -21.31
CA MET A 65 46.81 29.01 -20.61
C MET A 65 47.97 28.05 -20.88
N ALA A 66 47.69 26.90 -21.49
CA ALA A 66 48.65 25.83 -21.69
C ALA A 66 49.12 25.74 -23.14
N ARG A 67 50.43 25.70 -23.37
CA ARG A 67 51.01 25.30 -24.65
C ARG A 67 51.06 23.78 -24.72
N VAL A 68 50.36 23.19 -25.69
CA VAL A 68 50.26 21.73 -25.83
C VAL A 68 51.17 21.25 -26.95
N MET A 69 52.04 20.29 -26.63
CA MET A 69 53.05 19.73 -27.50
C MET A 69 52.98 18.21 -27.48
N ILE A 70 53.37 17.58 -28.58
CA ILE A 70 53.49 16.13 -28.69
C ILE A 70 54.89 15.75 -29.17
N TYR A 71 55.46 14.70 -28.59
CA TYR A 71 56.73 14.11 -29.00
C TYR A 71 56.49 12.78 -29.70
N GLY A 72 56.92 12.68 -30.95
CA GLY A 72 56.91 11.43 -31.70
C GLY A 72 58.31 10.87 -31.95
N TYR A 73 58.37 9.55 -32.00
CA TYR A 73 59.56 8.77 -32.29
C TYR A 73 59.14 7.54 -33.11
N GLU A 74 60.09 6.89 -33.79
CA GLU A 74 59.80 5.67 -34.55
C GLU A 74 59.46 4.55 -33.58
N SER A 75 58.19 4.15 -33.52
CA SER A 75 57.67 3.19 -32.53
C SER A 75 57.12 1.91 -33.18
N ALA A 76 57.35 1.70 -34.48
CA ALA A 76 56.81 0.57 -35.24
C ALA A 76 57.30 -0.78 -34.69
N VAL A 77 56.37 -1.68 -34.36
CA VAL A 77 56.71 -3.00 -33.77
C VAL A 77 57.00 -4.02 -34.86
N ALA A 78 56.10 -4.18 -35.83
CA ALA A 78 56.28 -5.13 -36.93
C ALA A 78 57.10 -4.51 -38.07
N GLN A 79 58.01 -5.29 -38.66
CA GLN A 79 58.84 -4.92 -39.84
C GLN A 79 59.74 -3.68 -39.66
N SER A 80 60.04 -3.29 -38.41
CA SER A 80 61.01 -2.22 -38.13
C SER A 80 62.40 -2.57 -38.67
N ARG A 81 63.08 -1.58 -39.25
CA ARG A 81 64.49 -1.67 -39.68
C ARG A 81 65.47 -1.02 -38.70
N SER A 82 64.93 -0.38 -37.67
CA SER A 82 65.66 0.40 -36.67
C SER A 82 65.92 -0.45 -35.44
N ILE A 83 67.16 -0.51 -34.95
CA ILE A 83 67.49 -1.11 -33.65
C ILE A 83 67.34 -0.01 -32.61
N GLN A 84 66.32 -0.10 -31.77
CA GLN A 84 66.11 0.85 -30.68
C GLN A 84 66.05 0.11 -29.35
N ASN A 85 66.72 0.66 -28.35
CA ASN A 85 66.52 0.30 -26.95
C ASN A 85 65.91 1.49 -26.20
N LEU A 86 65.46 1.23 -24.98
CA LEU A 86 64.76 2.24 -24.17
C LEU A 86 65.66 3.42 -23.81
N GLU A 87 66.98 3.22 -23.66
CA GLU A 87 67.98 4.25 -23.33
C GLU A 87 68.24 5.24 -24.48
N ASP A 88 68.28 4.75 -25.71
CA ASP A 88 68.46 5.57 -26.90
C ASP A 88 67.24 6.47 -27.14
N LEU A 89 66.03 5.90 -27.00
CA LEU A 89 64.76 6.64 -27.09
C LEU A 89 64.63 7.70 -26.01
N ALA A 90 65.00 7.33 -24.78
CA ALA A 90 65.19 8.22 -23.65
C ALA A 90 66.10 9.40 -24.02
N THR A 91 67.32 9.13 -24.47
CA THR A 91 68.32 10.16 -24.80
C THR A 91 67.87 11.11 -25.92
N ALA A 92 67.21 10.58 -26.96
CA ALA A 92 66.63 11.39 -28.04
C ALA A 92 65.53 12.34 -27.53
N PHE A 93 64.64 11.86 -26.65
CA PHE A 93 63.61 12.68 -26.04
C PHE A 93 64.22 13.80 -25.19
N HIS A 94 65.26 13.48 -24.42
CA HIS A 94 65.97 14.47 -23.62
C HIS A 94 66.57 15.61 -24.43
N ASN A 95 67.27 15.31 -25.52
CA ASN A 95 67.82 16.34 -26.38
C ASN A 95 66.72 17.25 -26.95
N SER A 96 65.53 16.71 -27.18
CA SER A 96 64.38 17.46 -27.68
C SER A 96 63.76 18.36 -26.60
N ILE A 97 63.53 17.83 -25.38
CA ILE A 97 62.88 18.60 -24.30
C ILE A 97 63.83 19.64 -23.68
N ARG A 98 65.15 19.44 -23.73
CA ARG A 98 66.15 20.43 -23.27
C ARG A 98 66.00 21.76 -24.00
N ALA A 99 65.55 21.76 -25.26
CA ALA A 99 65.28 22.99 -26.01
C ALA A 99 64.20 23.87 -25.35
N LEU A 100 63.29 23.29 -24.55
CA LEU A 100 62.25 24.02 -23.83
C LEU A 100 62.77 24.67 -22.52
N ALA A 101 63.83 24.12 -21.92
CA ALA A 101 64.45 24.66 -20.71
C ALA A 101 65.31 25.91 -20.97
N ASN A 102 65.75 26.13 -22.22
CA ASN A 102 66.60 27.27 -22.61
C ASN A 102 65.83 28.59 -22.82
N ALA A 103 64.55 28.65 -22.45
CA ALA A 103 63.73 29.86 -22.55
C ALA A 103 64.02 30.85 -21.40
N PRO A 104 63.91 32.18 -21.61
CA PRO A 104 64.22 33.20 -20.60
C PRO A 104 63.33 33.13 -19.34
N THR A 105 62.19 32.45 -19.41
CA THR A 105 61.36 32.09 -18.25
C THR A 105 61.00 30.60 -18.33
N VAL A 106 61.48 29.82 -17.35
CA VAL A 106 61.15 28.39 -17.23
C VAL A 106 59.74 28.27 -16.66
N ARG A 107 58.80 27.77 -17.46
CA ARG A 107 57.41 27.54 -17.04
C ARG A 107 57.25 26.11 -16.49
N PRO A 108 56.27 25.87 -15.60
CA PRO A 108 55.93 24.53 -15.18
C PRO A 108 55.56 23.62 -16.37
N ILE A 109 56.06 22.39 -16.34
CA ILE A 109 55.86 21.36 -17.36
C ILE A 109 54.99 20.24 -16.77
N VAL A 110 53.94 19.87 -17.49
CA VAL A 110 53.14 18.68 -17.26
C VAL A 110 53.44 17.66 -18.35
N LEU A 111 53.95 16.50 -17.95
CA LEU A 111 54.27 15.41 -18.84
C LEU A 111 53.10 14.43 -18.91
N VAL A 112 52.65 14.09 -20.11
CA VAL A 112 51.57 13.12 -20.33
C VAL A 112 52.11 11.97 -21.15
N ALA A 113 51.96 10.74 -20.68
CA ALA A 113 52.58 9.58 -21.31
C ALA A 113 51.62 8.41 -21.41
N HIS A 114 51.66 7.72 -22.54
CA HIS A 114 50.94 6.46 -22.76
C HIS A 114 51.92 5.30 -22.94
N SER A 115 51.66 4.17 -22.27
CA SER A 115 52.40 2.92 -22.45
C SER A 115 53.93 3.13 -22.41
N LEU A 116 54.69 2.72 -23.44
CA LEU A 116 56.16 2.89 -23.54
C LEU A 116 56.62 4.33 -23.31
N GLY A 117 55.83 5.33 -23.71
CA GLY A 117 56.16 6.75 -23.50
C GLY A 117 56.38 7.09 -22.03
N GLY A 118 55.66 6.43 -21.11
CA GLY A 118 55.88 6.62 -19.67
C GLY A 118 57.20 6.07 -19.18
N LEU A 119 57.67 4.95 -19.74
CA LEU A 119 58.97 4.38 -19.41
C LEU A 119 60.12 5.24 -19.94
N ILE A 120 59.96 5.86 -21.10
CA ILE A 120 60.90 6.85 -21.66
C ILE A 120 61.05 8.05 -20.69
N ILE A 121 59.93 8.55 -20.14
CA ILE A 121 59.93 9.63 -19.14
C ILE A 121 60.60 9.20 -17.84
N LYS A 122 60.29 8.00 -17.33
CA LYS A 122 60.90 7.47 -16.10
C LYS A 122 62.42 7.35 -16.26
N GLN A 123 62.88 6.70 -17.33
CA GLN A 123 64.30 6.43 -17.55
C GLN A 123 65.11 7.70 -17.74
N GLN A 124 64.74 8.55 -18.72
CA GLN A 124 65.57 9.71 -19.03
C GLN A 124 65.26 10.91 -18.16
N THR A 125 64.00 11.33 -18.12
CA THR A 125 63.64 12.66 -17.63
C THR A 125 63.78 12.75 -16.12
N MET A 126 63.50 11.68 -15.39
CA MET A 126 63.55 11.71 -13.92
C MET A 126 64.82 11.05 -13.38
N ILE A 127 65.12 9.80 -13.77
CA ILE A 127 66.24 9.06 -13.16
C ILE A 127 67.60 9.57 -13.64
N THR A 128 67.83 9.66 -14.95
CA THR A 128 69.11 10.12 -15.50
C THR A 128 69.37 11.61 -15.25
N LEU A 129 68.34 12.47 -15.36
CA LEU A 129 68.52 13.91 -15.12
C LEU A 129 68.64 14.30 -13.65
N SER A 130 67.94 13.63 -12.72
CA SER A 130 68.13 13.90 -11.29
C SER A 130 69.56 13.60 -10.82
N LYS A 131 70.25 12.68 -11.50
CA LYS A 131 71.65 12.32 -11.28
C LYS A 131 72.65 13.19 -12.07
N SER A 132 72.19 14.02 -13.01
CA SER A 132 73.06 14.88 -13.83
C SER A 132 73.67 16.04 -13.01
N LYS A 133 74.93 16.37 -13.33
CA LYS A 133 75.66 17.51 -12.73
C LYS A 133 75.48 18.81 -13.53
N LYS A 134 74.80 18.77 -14.68
CA LYS A 134 74.55 19.96 -15.51
C LYS A 134 73.38 20.77 -14.94
N GLU A 135 73.54 22.07 -14.84
CA GLU A 135 72.50 22.95 -14.25
C GLU A 135 71.23 23.01 -15.11
N ASP A 136 71.39 23.02 -16.44
CA ASP A 136 70.26 23.00 -17.38
C ASP A 136 69.36 21.75 -17.19
N ASP A 137 69.98 20.59 -16.91
CA ASP A 137 69.27 19.34 -16.65
C ASP A 137 68.51 19.41 -15.30
N ARG A 138 69.07 20.08 -14.29
CA ARG A 138 68.41 20.28 -12.97
C ARG A 138 67.26 21.30 -13.03
N GLN A 139 67.42 22.37 -13.82
CA GLN A 139 66.35 23.33 -14.06
C GLN A 139 65.17 22.68 -14.78
N LEU A 140 65.44 21.83 -15.77
CA LEU A 140 64.40 21.06 -16.45
C LEU A 140 63.66 20.11 -15.49
N VAL A 141 64.36 19.38 -14.61
CA VAL A 141 63.71 18.51 -13.59
C VAL A 141 62.84 19.33 -12.64
N ARG A 142 63.29 20.50 -12.19
CA ARG A 142 62.51 21.41 -11.34
C ARG A 142 61.30 22.03 -12.05
N ALA A 143 61.36 22.14 -13.38
CA ALA A 143 60.25 22.63 -14.18
C ALA A 143 59.12 21.59 -14.28
N VAL A 144 59.43 20.29 -14.22
CA VAL A 144 58.42 19.22 -14.27
C VAL A 144 57.63 19.20 -12.97
N TYR A 145 56.38 19.66 -13.03
CA TYR A 145 55.46 19.68 -11.90
C TYR A 145 54.56 18.46 -11.86
N GLY A 146 54.05 18.02 -13.01
CA GLY A 146 53.03 16.97 -13.07
C GLY A 146 53.40 15.87 -14.06
N ILE A 147 53.15 14.61 -13.70
CA ILE A 147 53.29 13.47 -14.62
C ILE A 147 51.99 12.66 -14.64
N VAL A 148 51.43 12.50 -15.83
CA VAL A 148 50.21 11.74 -16.08
C VAL A 148 50.53 10.50 -16.88
N PHE A 149 50.23 9.34 -16.32
CA PHE A 149 50.47 8.04 -16.92
C PHE A 149 49.16 7.38 -17.36
N PHE A 150 49.08 6.99 -18.63
CA PHE A 150 48.02 6.18 -19.19
C PHE A 150 48.54 4.76 -19.43
N GLY A 151 48.10 3.80 -18.61
CA GLY A 151 48.42 2.39 -18.78
C GLY A 151 49.92 2.12 -18.91
N VAL A 152 50.76 2.79 -18.14
CA VAL A 152 52.21 2.60 -18.28
C VAL A 152 52.61 1.30 -17.58
N PRO A 153 53.31 0.36 -18.25
CA PRO A 153 53.63 -0.94 -17.67
C PRO A 153 54.82 -0.86 -16.73
N HIS A 154 54.61 -0.34 -15.52
CA HIS A 154 55.69 -0.14 -14.55
C HIS A 154 56.28 -1.46 -14.03
N ASP A 155 55.44 -2.48 -13.85
CA ASP A 155 55.85 -3.85 -13.49
C ASP A 155 55.86 -4.79 -14.71
N GLY A 156 55.81 -4.20 -15.91
CA GLY A 156 55.78 -4.91 -17.19
C GLY A 156 54.37 -5.17 -17.70
N MET A 157 54.30 -5.55 -18.97
CA MET A 157 53.07 -5.91 -19.68
C MET A 157 53.10 -7.35 -20.20
N ASP A 158 51.94 -7.88 -20.55
CA ASP A 158 51.85 -9.12 -21.32
C ASP A 158 52.34 -8.88 -22.76
N THR A 159 53.50 -9.44 -23.07
CA THR A 159 54.17 -9.35 -24.38
C THR A 159 53.99 -10.61 -25.22
N SER A 160 53.23 -11.60 -24.74
CA SER A 160 53.06 -12.90 -25.41
C SER A 160 52.55 -12.78 -26.85
N SER A 161 51.71 -11.78 -27.13
CA SER A 161 51.19 -11.49 -28.46
C SER A 161 52.09 -10.57 -29.31
N LEU A 162 53.00 -9.81 -28.69
CA LEU A 162 53.95 -8.92 -29.38
C LEU A 162 55.22 -9.65 -29.82
N ILE A 163 55.64 -10.66 -29.06
CA ILE A 163 56.82 -11.49 -29.34
C ILE A 163 56.77 -12.12 -30.75
N PRO A 164 55.66 -12.73 -31.20
CA PRO A 164 55.54 -13.26 -32.56
C PRO A 164 55.61 -12.18 -33.67
N MET A 165 55.20 -10.94 -33.39
CA MET A 165 55.22 -9.84 -34.37
C MET A 165 56.65 -9.38 -34.70
N VAL A 166 57.55 -9.44 -33.72
CA VAL A 166 58.95 -9.01 -33.88
C VAL A 166 59.88 -10.16 -34.29
N GLY A 167 59.56 -11.40 -33.92
CA GLY A 167 60.44 -12.56 -34.14
C GLY A 167 61.83 -12.34 -33.51
N ASP A 168 62.89 -12.66 -34.27
CA ASP A 168 64.29 -12.33 -33.96
C ASP A 168 64.74 -10.98 -34.56
N GLY A 169 63.78 -10.10 -34.89
CA GLY A 169 64.03 -8.81 -35.51
C GLY A 169 64.64 -7.76 -34.57
N PRO A 170 65.04 -6.59 -35.11
CA PRO A 170 65.83 -5.58 -34.39
C PRO A 170 65.14 -4.96 -33.15
N ASN A 171 63.81 -4.99 -33.07
CA ASN A 171 63.05 -4.49 -31.92
C ASN A 171 62.75 -5.55 -30.86
N ARG A 172 63.27 -6.78 -31.01
CA ARG A 172 63.09 -7.85 -30.03
C ARG A 172 63.59 -7.47 -28.62
N PRO A 173 64.78 -6.87 -28.44
CA PRO A 173 65.26 -6.44 -27.12
C PRO A 173 64.37 -5.39 -26.45
N LEU A 174 63.74 -4.50 -27.23
CA LEU A 174 62.82 -3.48 -26.72
C LEU A 174 61.53 -4.11 -26.16
N VAL A 175 60.97 -5.10 -26.87
CA VAL A 175 59.77 -5.84 -26.43
C VAL A 175 60.08 -6.68 -25.18
N ASP A 176 61.23 -7.34 -25.14
CA ASP A 176 61.64 -8.11 -23.95
C ASP A 176 61.86 -7.19 -22.73
N SER A 177 62.34 -5.95 -22.94
CA SER A 177 62.57 -4.96 -21.87
C SER A 177 61.30 -4.45 -21.20
N ILE A 178 60.13 -4.58 -21.83
CA ILE A 178 58.83 -4.20 -21.26
C ILE A 178 58.01 -5.41 -20.77
N SER A 179 58.58 -6.62 -20.85
CA SER A 179 57.93 -7.86 -20.43
C SER A 179 57.86 -8.02 -18.92
N ARG A 180 56.73 -8.53 -18.43
CA ARG A 180 56.48 -8.84 -17.01
C ARG A 180 57.39 -9.94 -16.43
N ILE A 181 57.96 -10.81 -17.27
CA ILE A 181 58.58 -12.06 -16.81
C ILE A 181 60.08 -11.93 -16.50
N ASN A 182 60.82 -10.97 -17.08
CA ASN A 182 62.29 -10.94 -16.99
C ASN A 182 62.99 -9.57 -17.16
N SER A 183 62.30 -8.42 -17.02
CA SER A 183 62.94 -7.12 -17.23
C SER A 183 63.70 -6.60 -16.01
N GLN A 184 65.04 -6.59 -16.07
CA GLN A 184 65.88 -5.93 -15.07
C GLN A 184 65.73 -4.40 -15.10
N ILE A 185 65.46 -3.82 -16.28
CA ILE A 185 65.35 -2.36 -16.45
C ILE A 185 64.15 -1.78 -15.69
N LEU A 186 62.99 -2.46 -15.74
CA LEU A 186 61.79 -2.01 -15.04
C LEU A 186 61.95 -2.00 -13.51
N SER A 187 62.60 -3.03 -12.96
CA SER A 187 62.88 -3.12 -11.52
C SER A 187 63.78 -1.97 -11.01
N ILE A 188 64.79 -1.57 -11.78
CA ILE A 188 65.67 -0.44 -11.46
C ILE A 188 64.89 0.87 -11.54
N GLN A 189 64.07 1.06 -12.57
CA GLN A 189 63.24 2.26 -12.69
C GLN A 189 62.23 2.40 -11.56
N GLN A 190 61.61 1.32 -11.11
CA GLN A 190 60.68 1.30 -9.99
C GLN A 190 61.33 1.77 -8.67
N GLN A 191 62.55 1.32 -8.38
CA GLN A 191 63.26 1.73 -7.16
C GLN A 191 63.73 3.19 -7.20
N GLU A 192 64.24 3.65 -8.35
CA GLU A 192 64.89 4.96 -8.46
C GLU A 192 63.94 6.11 -8.82
N PHE A 193 62.78 5.83 -9.43
CA PHE A 193 61.87 6.87 -9.90
C PHE A 193 61.27 7.71 -8.75
N HIS A 194 60.91 7.08 -7.63
CA HIS A 194 60.32 7.78 -6.49
C HIS A 194 61.30 8.75 -5.81
N THR A 195 62.62 8.47 -5.85
CA THR A 195 63.63 9.37 -5.28
C THR A 195 63.96 10.55 -6.19
N ALA A 196 63.71 10.42 -7.50
CA ALA A 196 64.00 11.47 -8.49
C ALA A 196 63.02 12.67 -8.46
N LEU A 197 61.81 12.49 -7.94
CA LEU A 197 60.71 13.47 -8.00
C LEU A 197 60.54 14.35 -6.73
N GLY A 198 61.48 14.32 -5.80
CA GLY A 198 61.46 15.12 -4.57
C GLY A 198 60.44 14.68 -3.51
N SER A 199 60.32 15.47 -2.43
CA SER A 199 59.34 15.25 -1.34
C SER A 199 57.93 15.70 -1.71
N GLU A 200 56.95 15.33 -0.88
CA GLU A 200 55.52 15.72 -1.01
C GLU A 200 55.34 17.22 -1.33
N GLY A 201 54.52 17.52 -2.34
CA GLY A 201 54.21 18.87 -2.79
C GLY A 201 55.11 19.48 -3.87
N ASN A 202 56.24 18.84 -4.22
CA ASN A 202 57.14 19.31 -5.29
C ASN A 202 56.68 18.90 -6.70
N SER A 203 56.04 17.74 -6.81
CA SER A 203 55.48 17.21 -8.05
C SER A 203 54.34 16.25 -7.77
N GLU A 204 53.45 16.07 -8.74
CA GLU A 204 52.27 15.20 -8.62
C GLU A 204 52.23 14.13 -9.72
N ILE A 205 51.85 12.91 -9.36
CA ILE A 205 51.65 11.78 -10.29
C ILE A 205 50.17 11.42 -10.37
N VAL A 206 49.64 11.24 -11.59
CA VAL A 206 48.30 10.69 -11.83
C VAL A 206 48.40 9.50 -12.75
N CYS A 207 47.87 8.35 -12.35
CA CYS A 207 47.85 7.11 -13.12
C CYS A 207 46.43 6.73 -13.53
N PHE A 208 46.26 6.40 -14.81
CA PHE A 208 45.04 5.85 -15.38
C PHE A 208 45.26 4.39 -15.78
N TYR A 209 44.32 3.51 -15.45
CA TYR A 209 44.37 2.08 -15.79
C TYR A 209 43.13 1.61 -16.58
N GLU A 210 43.31 0.57 -17.40
CA GLU A 210 42.23 -0.06 -18.18
C GLU A 210 41.33 -0.93 -17.31
N THR A 211 40.01 -0.92 -17.57
CA THR A 211 39.06 -1.87 -16.97
C THR A 211 38.39 -2.80 -17.98
N VAL A 212 38.76 -2.69 -19.26
CA VAL A 212 38.25 -3.55 -20.34
C VAL A 212 39.43 -4.31 -20.94
N GLU A 213 39.30 -5.62 -21.08
CA GLU A 213 40.35 -6.46 -21.68
C GLU A 213 40.65 -6.01 -23.12
N SER A 214 41.93 -5.93 -23.45
CA SER A 214 42.41 -5.48 -24.75
C SER A 214 42.53 -6.64 -25.72
N PRO A 215 42.11 -6.50 -26.99
CA PRO A 215 42.35 -7.53 -27.99
C PRO A 215 43.86 -7.70 -28.22
N THR A 216 44.34 -8.94 -28.23
CA THR A 216 45.77 -9.24 -28.46
C THR A 216 46.11 -9.25 -29.96
N ALA A 217 47.39 -9.17 -30.30
CA ALA A 217 47.80 -9.26 -31.70
C ALA A 217 47.62 -10.68 -32.26
N ALA A 218 47.03 -10.78 -33.44
CA ALA A 218 46.90 -12.01 -34.22
C ALA A 218 47.24 -11.75 -35.69
N GLN A 219 47.80 -12.76 -36.36
CA GLN A 219 48.11 -12.67 -37.79
C GLN A 219 46.89 -13.10 -38.61
N GLY A 220 46.42 -12.22 -39.49
CA GLY A 220 45.35 -12.52 -40.43
C GLY A 220 45.78 -13.50 -41.53
N ALA A 221 44.83 -14.03 -42.28
CA ALA A 221 45.09 -14.96 -43.40
C ALA A 221 45.94 -14.34 -44.54
N ASP A 222 46.06 -13.01 -44.59
CA ASP A 222 46.88 -12.24 -45.53
C ASP A 222 48.32 -12.02 -45.03
N GLY A 223 48.68 -12.56 -43.87
CA GLY A 223 50.00 -12.42 -43.25
C GLY A 223 50.23 -11.09 -42.54
N LYS A 224 49.23 -10.19 -42.48
CA LYS A 224 49.31 -8.93 -41.74
C LYS A 224 48.91 -9.12 -40.28
N TRP A 225 49.57 -8.38 -39.39
CA TRP A 225 49.26 -8.38 -37.97
C TRP A 225 48.16 -7.36 -37.65
N SER A 226 47.14 -7.78 -36.91
CA SER A 226 46.05 -6.92 -36.42
C SER A 226 45.71 -7.25 -34.96
N MET A 227 45.13 -6.27 -34.24
CA MET A 227 44.68 -6.44 -32.85
C MET A 227 43.29 -7.12 -32.81
N THR A 228 43.23 -8.36 -33.30
CA THR A 228 41.98 -9.17 -33.44
C THR A 228 42.06 -10.52 -32.71
N GLY A 229 43.11 -10.74 -31.93
CA GLY A 229 43.30 -11.93 -31.10
C GLY A 229 42.42 -11.92 -29.83
N PRO A 230 42.47 -13.00 -29.02
CA PRO A 230 41.69 -13.11 -27.79
C PRO A 230 41.97 -11.93 -26.85
N ALA A 231 40.93 -11.44 -26.17
CA ALA A 231 41.05 -10.33 -25.24
C ALA A 231 41.85 -10.76 -24.00
N ALA A 232 42.75 -9.89 -23.54
CA ALA A 232 43.52 -10.08 -22.33
C ALA A 232 43.79 -8.73 -21.65
N THR A 233 44.00 -8.74 -20.34
CA THR A 233 44.51 -7.55 -19.63
C THR A 233 46.00 -7.40 -19.93
N LEU A 234 46.37 -6.42 -20.77
CA LEU A 234 47.75 -6.22 -21.21
C LEU A 234 48.62 -5.62 -20.10
N VAL A 235 48.07 -4.68 -19.33
CA VAL A 235 48.74 -4.10 -18.15
C VAL A 235 47.80 -4.20 -16.96
N THR A 236 48.21 -4.95 -15.94
CA THR A 236 47.42 -5.11 -14.71
C THR A 236 47.28 -3.77 -13.99
N THR A 237 46.21 -3.62 -13.20
CA THR A 237 46.02 -2.43 -12.36
C THR A 237 47.27 -2.11 -11.54
N SER A 238 47.86 -3.11 -10.87
CA SER A 238 49.10 -2.93 -10.10
C SER A 238 50.27 -2.38 -10.93
N SER A 239 50.43 -2.85 -12.17
CA SER A 239 51.50 -2.42 -13.08
C SER A 239 51.24 -1.01 -13.64
N ALA A 240 49.97 -0.65 -13.84
CA ALA A 240 49.55 0.68 -14.31
C ALA A 240 49.57 1.75 -13.20
N THR A 241 49.55 1.35 -11.92
CA THR A 241 49.39 2.26 -10.78
C THR A 241 50.65 2.25 -9.90
N HIS A 242 51.69 2.95 -10.35
CA HIS A 242 52.96 3.01 -9.63
C HIS A 242 53.25 4.44 -9.14
N CYS A 243 52.42 4.89 -8.21
CA CYS A 243 52.50 6.18 -7.53
C CYS A 243 53.31 6.09 -6.23
N ARG A 244 53.70 7.24 -5.65
CA ARG A 244 54.30 7.29 -4.31
C ARG A 244 53.25 6.92 -3.24
N PRO A 245 53.65 6.50 -2.03
CA PRO A 245 52.71 6.04 -1.00
C PRO A 245 51.60 7.04 -0.64
N TRP A 246 51.87 8.34 -0.71
CA TRP A 246 50.90 9.42 -0.46
C TRP A 246 50.09 9.84 -1.70
N GLU A 247 50.38 9.26 -2.87
CA GLU A 247 49.70 9.51 -4.15
C GLU A 247 48.98 8.23 -4.65
N ASN A 248 48.59 7.32 -3.75
CA ASN A 248 47.95 6.04 -4.08
C ASN A 248 46.43 6.03 -3.81
N GLY A 249 45.84 7.21 -3.58
CA GLY A 249 44.40 7.38 -3.39
C GLY A 249 43.62 7.52 -4.70
N PRO A 250 42.27 7.51 -4.64
CA PRO A 250 41.37 7.61 -5.80
C PRO A 250 41.52 8.92 -6.60
N GLU A 251 42.12 9.95 -6.01
CA GLU A 251 42.46 11.22 -6.65
C GLU A 251 43.65 11.12 -7.62
N HIS A 252 44.56 10.17 -7.38
CA HIS A 252 45.76 9.95 -8.19
C HIS A 252 45.69 8.68 -9.04
N VAL A 253 44.83 7.72 -8.67
CA VAL A 253 44.66 6.45 -9.38
C VAL A 253 43.23 6.33 -9.90
N CYS A 254 43.07 6.36 -11.22
CA CYS A 254 41.76 6.48 -11.88
C CYS A 254 41.51 5.35 -12.88
N ALA A 255 40.34 4.72 -12.78
CA ALA A 255 39.87 3.73 -13.75
C ALA A 255 39.32 4.42 -15.01
N ILE A 256 39.75 3.95 -16.19
CA ILE A 256 39.15 4.32 -17.48
C ILE A 256 38.48 3.08 -18.08
N ALA A 257 37.19 3.20 -18.41
CA ALA A 257 36.37 2.11 -18.92
C ALA A 257 36.67 1.77 -20.40
N ARG A 258 37.94 1.48 -20.72
CA ARG A 258 38.46 1.26 -22.07
C ARG A 258 39.58 0.22 -22.11
N THR A 259 39.88 -0.26 -23.31
CA THR A 259 41.08 -1.06 -23.60
C THR A 259 42.35 -0.21 -23.46
N HIS A 260 43.49 -0.86 -23.25
CA HIS A 260 44.84 -0.29 -23.20
C HIS A 260 45.14 0.69 -24.34
N SER A 261 44.68 0.34 -25.55
CA SER A 261 44.92 1.12 -26.76
C SER A 261 43.93 2.27 -26.96
N ASP A 262 42.77 2.24 -26.28
CA ASP A 262 41.68 3.22 -26.45
C ASP A 262 41.60 4.25 -25.32
N MET A 263 42.28 4.01 -24.21
CA MET A 263 42.29 4.90 -23.03
C MET A 263 42.87 6.30 -23.29
N VAL A 264 43.41 6.56 -24.48
CA VAL A 264 43.93 7.88 -24.90
C VAL A 264 43.24 8.43 -26.16
N LYS A 265 42.21 7.75 -26.66
CA LYS A 265 41.52 8.07 -27.92
C LYS A 265 40.12 8.66 -27.67
N PHE A 266 40.07 9.88 -27.16
CA PHE A 266 38.80 10.52 -26.76
C PHE A 266 38.13 11.25 -27.92
N GLY A 267 36.80 11.11 -27.99
CA GLY A 267 35.93 11.86 -28.91
C GLY A 267 35.40 13.17 -28.30
N PRO A 268 34.62 13.98 -29.05
CA PRO A 268 34.11 15.28 -28.56
C PRO A 268 33.08 15.21 -27.42
N GLN A 269 32.34 14.11 -27.30
CA GLN A 269 31.25 13.91 -26.31
C GLN A 269 31.51 12.67 -25.45
N ASP A 270 32.74 12.53 -24.96
CA ASP A 270 33.22 11.32 -24.32
C ASP A 270 33.23 11.45 -22.78
N HIS A 271 32.36 10.70 -22.10
CA HIS A 271 32.26 10.75 -20.63
C HIS A 271 33.53 10.29 -19.91
N GLU A 272 34.36 9.45 -20.54
CA GLU A 272 35.64 9.05 -19.94
C GLU A 272 36.68 10.18 -20.05
N TYR A 273 36.55 11.07 -21.03
CA TYR A 273 37.38 12.27 -21.14
C TYR A 273 37.11 13.25 -20.00
N ASP A 274 35.88 13.35 -19.48
CA ASP A 274 35.57 14.22 -18.33
C ASP A 274 36.47 13.91 -17.13
N LYS A 275 36.72 12.63 -16.85
CA LYS A 275 37.63 12.19 -15.77
C LYS A 275 39.06 12.68 -16.01
N VAL A 276 39.55 12.57 -17.24
CA VAL A 276 40.89 13.01 -17.64
C VAL A 276 41.01 14.53 -17.61
N ARG A 277 39.98 15.23 -18.12
CA ARG A 277 39.88 16.68 -18.15
C ARG A 277 39.99 17.28 -16.76
N GLU A 278 39.19 16.79 -15.80
CA GLU A 278 39.21 17.34 -14.43
C GLU A 278 40.57 17.14 -13.76
N ARG A 279 41.25 16.01 -13.99
CA ARG A 279 42.58 15.74 -13.44
C ARG A 279 43.66 16.62 -14.06
N LEU A 280 43.68 16.75 -15.40
CA LEU A 280 44.63 17.61 -16.10
C LEU A 280 44.41 19.09 -15.78
N ARG A 281 43.15 19.53 -15.68
CA ARG A 281 42.80 20.90 -15.28
C ARG A 281 43.28 21.21 -13.87
N GLY A 282 43.00 20.33 -12.90
CA GLY A 282 43.48 20.48 -11.53
C GLY A 282 45.00 20.52 -11.44
N LEU A 283 45.67 19.63 -12.17
CA LEU A 283 47.13 19.55 -12.20
C LEU A 283 47.78 20.80 -12.82
N ALA A 284 47.25 21.30 -13.94
CA ALA A 284 47.75 22.51 -14.59
C ALA A 284 47.56 23.77 -13.73
N ARG A 285 46.43 23.88 -13.02
CA ARG A 285 46.19 24.98 -12.08
C ARG A 285 47.19 24.95 -10.92
N ARG A 286 47.35 23.79 -10.28
CA ARG A 286 48.31 23.63 -9.18
C ARG A 286 49.76 23.84 -9.64
N ALA A 287 50.09 23.46 -10.87
CA ALA A 287 51.40 23.73 -11.48
C ALA A 287 51.68 25.24 -11.60
N TRP A 288 50.68 26.01 -12.01
CA TRP A 288 50.75 27.48 -12.11
C TRP A 288 50.78 28.16 -10.74
N GLU A 289 49.99 27.70 -9.78
CA GLU A 289 49.95 28.23 -8.41
C GLU A 289 51.17 27.84 -7.57
N GLY A 290 51.85 26.75 -7.94
CA GLY A 290 52.97 26.14 -7.22
C GLY A 290 54.09 27.08 -6.77
N PRO A 291 54.54 28.08 -7.55
CA PRO A 291 55.54 29.04 -7.10
C PRO A 291 55.08 29.98 -5.98
N ARG A 292 53.77 30.04 -5.65
CA ARG A 292 53.22 30.81 -4.53
C ARG A 292 53.04 30.00 -3.23
N ARG A 293 53.39 28.71 -3.22
CA ARG A 293 53.17 27.81 -2.07
C ARG A 293 54.23 27.85 -0.96
N ILE A 294 55.10 28.85 -0.94
CA ILE A 294 55.90 29.19 0.24
C ILE A 294 55.47 30.58 0.74
N GLN A 295 54.19 30.73 1.15
CA GLN A 295 53.68 31.71 2.12
C GLN A 295 52.14 31.80 2.10
N SER A 296 51.45 31.03 2.95
CA SER A 296 50.34 31.51 3.83
C SER A 296 49.65 30.34 4.56
N SER A 297 49.15 30.62 5.76
CA SER A 297 48.85 29.74 6.89
C SER A 297 47.47 29.05 6.92
N SER A 298 47.48 27.78 7.38
CA SER A 298 46.48 27.01 8.17
C SER A 298 45.02 26.90 7.73
N VAL A 299 44.71 25.94 6.84
CA VAL A 299 43.37 25.31 6.77
C VAL A 299 43.18 24.38 7.97
N LYS A 300 41.99 24.36 8.58
CA LYS A 300 41.67 23.52 9.77
C LYS A 300 40.51 22.58 9.49
N PHE A 301 40.68 21.29 9.80
CA PHE A 301 39.64 20.26 9.67
C PHE A 301 39.36 19.64 11.05
N LEU A 302 38.34 20.15 11.74
CA LEU A 302 37.97 19.77 13.10
C LEU A 302 36.67 18.96 13.08
N VAL A 303 36.78 17.70 12.65
CA VAL A 303 35.67 16.72 12.62
C VAL A 303 36.04 15.55 13.54
N PRO A 304 35.22 15.25 14.57
CA PRO A 304 35.54 14.24 15.58
C PRO A 304 35.32 12.80 15.10
N TYR A 305 34.65 12.63 13.96
CA TYR A 305 34.32 11.33 13.38
C TYR A 305 35.32 10.96 12.30
N ARG A 306 35.51 9.65 12.07
CA ARG A 306 36.26 9.13 10.93
C ARG A 306 35.34 8.97 9.71
N TYR A 307 35.95 8.91 8.52
CA TYR A 307 35.25 8.56 7.29
C TYR A 307 34.55 7.20 7.45
N ASN A 308 33.28 7.12 7.03
CA ASN A 308 32.51 5.89 7.08
C ASN A 308 32.58 5.18 5.71
N PRO A 309 33.39 4.10 5.57
CA PRO A 309 33.50 3.38 4.30
C PRO A 309 32.23 2.61 3.93
N ASP A 310 31.36 2.33 4.91
CA ASP A 310 30.13 1.55 4.74
C ASP A 310 28.91 2.45 4.46
N PHE A 311 29.12 3.73 4.13
CA PHE A 311 28.04 4.63 3.75
C PHE A 311 27.42 4.21 2.41
N VAL A 312 26.11 3.97 2.40
CA VAL A 312 25.37 3.48 1.23
C VAL A 312 24.31 4.49 0.77
N GLY A 313 24.34 4.82 -0.53
CA GLY A 313 23.24 5.47 -1.23
C GLY A 313 23.05 6.96 -0.92
N ARG A 314 21.79 7.41 -0.90
CA ARG A 314 21.36 8.81 -0.65
C ARG A 314 21.83 9.84 -1.69
N SER A 315 22.11 9.41 -2.93
CA SER A 315 22.63 10.25 -4.01
C SER A 315 21.78 11.49 -4.31
N GLU A 316 20.45 11.34 -4.36
CA GLU A 316 19.53 12.46 -4.62
C GLU A 316 19.50 13.47 -3.45
N ILE A 317 19.55 12.98 -2.21
CA ILE A 317 19.63 13.82 -1.02
C ILE A 317 20.95 14.60 -1.02
N LEU A 318 22.08 13.94 -1.30
CA LEU A 318 23.39 14.58 -1.39
C LEU A 318 23.45 15.59 -2.53
N LYS A 319 22.84 15.30 -3.69
CA LYS A 319 22.73 16.22 -4.82
C LYS A 319 21.93 17.48 -4.45
N ASN A 320 20.79 17.32 -3.78
CA ASN A 320 19.98 18.45 -3.29
C ASN A 320 20.75 19.27 -2.24
N LEU A 321 21.44 18.61 -1.31
CA LEU A 321 22.28 19.26 -0.31
C LEU A 321 23.41 20.10 -0.96
N LYS A 322 24.12 19.53 -1.94
CA LYS A 322 25.15 20.22 -2.74
C LYS A 322 24.59 21.45 -3.47
N GLN A 323 23.39 21.34 -4.03
CA GLN A 323 22.72 22.44 -4.73
C GLN A 323 22.32 23.58 -3.77
N GLN A 324 21.78 23.25 -2.59
CA GLN A 324 21.36 24.25 -1.61
C GLN A 324 22.54 24.96 -0.92
N LEU A 325 23.66 24.27 -0.73
CA LEU A 325 24.89 24.84 -0.17
C LEU A 325 25.77 25.57 -1.22
N GLY A 326 25.33 25.62 -2.48
CA GLY A 326 25.89 26.52 -3.49
C GLY A 326 27.10 26.00 -4.28
N CYS A 327 27.36 24.69 -4.27
CA CYS A 327 28.43 24.10 -5.07
C CYS A 327 28.15 24.26 -6.58
N GLY A 328 29.02 24.98 -7.31
CA GLY A 328 28.95 25.15 -8.77
C GLY A 328 28.41 26.50 -9.30
N ARG A 329 28.29 27.55 -8.48
CA ARG A 329 27.86 28.90 -8.93
C ARG A 329 29.05 29.89 -9.04
N PRO A 330 29.11 30.76 -10.08
CA PRO A 330 30.16 31.75 -10.25
C PRO A 330 30.17 32.82 -9.14
N GLN A 331 31.37 33.28 -8.76
CA GLN A 331 31.59 34.36 -7.80
C GLN A 331 30.97 35.65 -8.32
N GLY A 332 29.81 36.03 -7.76
CA GLY A 332 29.07 37.24 -8.12
C GLY A 332 27.56 37.16 -7.92
N ALA A 333 26.99 35.95 -7.80
CA ALA A 333 25.53 35.74 -7.73
C ALA A 333 25.03 35.21 -6.36
N ILE A 334 25.72 35.50 -5.24
CA ILE A 334 25.26 35.10 -3.91
C ILE A 334 24.69 36.33 -3.18
N THR A 335 23.37 36.44 -3.16
CA THR A 335 22.64 37.40 -2.30
C THR A 335 22.13 36.75 -1.00
N SER A 336 22.39 35.45 -0.76
CA SER A 336 21.76 34.69 0.34
C SER A 336 22.71 33.75 1.09
N ARG A 337 22.61 33.84 2.42
CA ARG A 337 23.24 33.02 3.47
C ARG A 337 22.83 31.54 3.34
N PRO A 338 23.66 30.59 2.88
CA PRO A 338 23.23 29.20 2.75
C PRO A 338 23.31 28.50 4.11
N ARG A 339 22.18 28.46 4.83
CA ARG A 339 21.95 27.58 5.97
C ARG A 339 21.03 26.46 5.52
N VAL A 340 21.40 25.20 5.78
CA VAL A 340 20.55 24.05 5.40
C VAL A 340 20.35 23.16 6.62
N ALA A 341 19.11 22.76 6.89
CA ALA A 341 18.77 21.80 7.94
C ALA A 341 18.35 20.46 7.35
N LEU A 342 19.04 19.40 7.75
CA LEU A 342 18.63 18.01 7.55
C LEU A 342 17.73 17.59 8.72
N HIS A 343 16.46 17.28 8.45
CA HIS A 343 15.52 16.84 9.48
C HIS A 343 14.84 15.52 9.15
N GLY A 344 14.30 14.83 10.15
CA GLY A 344 13.62 13.54 10.00
C GLY A 344 13.68 12.68 11.26
N LEU A 345 13.06 11.50 11.23
CA LEU A 345 12.96 10.58 12.38
C LEU A 345 14.34 10.22 12.96
N GLY A 346 14.44 9.98 14.27
CA GLY A 346 15.67 9.48 14.89
C GLY A 346 16.09 8.13 14.27
N GLY A 347 17.35 7.99 13.85
CA GLY A 347 17.86 6.75 13.24
C GLY A 347 17.85 6.69 11.70
N VAL A 348 17.32 7.70 11.00
CA VAL A 348 17.29 7.73 9.51
C VAL A 348 18.63 8.06 8.83
N GLY A 349 19.68 8.38 9.60
CA GLY A 349 21.03 8.62 9.06
C GLY A 349 21.40 10.09 8.76
N LYS A 350 20.72 11.08 9.35
CA LYS A 350 21.02 12.52 9.13
C LYS A 350 22.49 12.89 9.35
N THR A 351 23.07 12.48 10.47
CA THR A 351 24.49 12.71 10.80
C THR A 351 25.43 12.03 9.80
N GLN A 352 25.06 10.85 9.29
CA GLN A 352 25.85 10.14 8.27
C GLN A 352 25.82 10.85 6.92
N VAL A 353 24.66 11.41 6.52
CA VAL A 353 24.57 12.25 5.31
C VAL A 353 25.40 13.53 5.45
N ALA A 354 25.39 14.16 6.62
CA ALA A 354 26.23 15.33 6.89
C ALA A 354 27.73 14.98 6.83
N LEU A 355 28.13 13.84 7.40
CA LEU A 355 29.51 13.36 7.32
C LEU A 355 29.94 13.06 5.88
N ALA A 356 29.11 12.37 5.10
CA ALA A 356 29.38 12.09 3.70
C ALA A 356 29.59 13.39 2.88
N TYR A 357 28.81 14.43 3.17
CA TYR A 357 28.98 15.74 2.55
C TYR A 357 30.30 16.43 2.97
N VAL A 358 30.63 16.39 4.27
CA VAL A 358 31.85 17.01 4.81
C VAL A 358 33.12 16.40 4.21
N TYR A 359 33.20 15.07 4.13
CA TYR A 359 34.35 14.40 3.53
C TYR A 359 34.45 14.64 2.03
N TRP A 360 33.32 14.65 1.33
CA TRP A 360 33.29 15.08 -0.08
C TRP A 360 33.77 16.53 -0.27
N LEU A 361 33.42 17.45 0.64
CA LEU A 361 33.85 18.84 0.56
C LEU A 361 35.36 18.99 0.81
N GLN A 362 35.91 18.20 1.73
CA GLN A 362 37.35 18.19 2.01
C GLN A 362 38.17 17.78 0.79
N GLU A 363 37.69 16.80 0.01
CA GLU A 363 38.35 16.34 -1.21
C GLU A 363 38.27 17.35 -2.36
N MET A 364 37.12 18.00 -2.53
CA MET A 364 36.86 18.87 -3.69
C MET A 364 37.29 20.33 -3.48
N CYS A 365 37.30 20.79 -2.23
CA CYS A 365 37.60 22.16 -1.84
C CYS A 365 38.51 22.18 -0.59
N PRO A 366 39.79 21.74 -0.71
CA PRO A 366 40.72 21.64 0.42
C PRO A 366 41.06 23.00 1.05
N GLU A 367 40.70 24.10 0.41
CA GLU A 367 40.82 25.47 0.92
C GLU A 367 39.72 25.87 1.93
N VAL A 368 38.67 25.02 2.12
CA VAL A 368 37.56 25.28 3.04
C VAL A 368 37.82 24.63 4.40
N SER A 369 37.84 25.43 5.47
CA SER A 369 37.95 24.89 6.83
C SER A 369 36.61 24.29 7.29
N VAL A 370 36.63 23.16 8.01
CA VAL A 370 35.41 22.49 8.49
C VAL A 370 35.41 22.39 10.00
N PHE A 371 34.33 22.86 10.61
CA PHE A 371 34.13 22.88 12.06
C PHE A 371 32.89 22.06 12.45
N TRP A 372 33.05 21.07 13.32
CA TRP A 372 31.95 20.26 13.82
C TRP A 372 31.57 20.66 15.24
N VAL A 373 30.29 21.00 15.46
CA VAL A 373 29.76 21.48 16.73
C VAL A 373 28.65 20.54 17.21
N HIS A 374 28.82 19.96 18.39
CA HIS A 374 27.77 19.14 19.01
C HIS A 374 26.75 19.99 19.74
N ALA A 375 25.49 19.92 19.31
CA ALA A 375 24.38 20.74 19.79
C ALA A 375 23.34 19.97 20.63
N SER A 376 23.68 18.77 21.11
CA SER A 376 22.74 17.96 21.90
C SER A 376 22.45 18.52 23.29
N SER A 377 23.30 19.40 23.83
CA SER A 377 23.07 20.20 25.04
C SER A 377 23.87 21.50 24.99
N ALA A 378 23.55 22.46 25.87
CA ALA A 378 24.26 23.73 25.93
C ALA A 378 25.74 23.58 26.34
N GLU A 379 26.04 22.64 27.24
CA GLU A 379 27.39 22.32 27.68
C GLU A 379 28.23 21.77 26.53
N ARG A 380 27.70 20.83 25.74
CA ARG A 380 28.42 20.25 24.59
C ARG A 380 28.67 21.27 23.49
N PHE A 381 27.72 22.18 23.28
CA PHE A 381 27.87 23.27 22.33
C PHE A 381 29.05 24.17 22.71
N ARG A 382 29.12 24.58 23.99
CA ARG A 382 30.25 25.35 24.53
C ARG A 382 31.55 24.59 24.45
N GLN A 383 31.55 23.30 24.80
CA GLN A 383 32.75 22.48 24.73
C GLN A 383 33.31 22.40 23.31
N SER A 384 32.44 22.30 22.30
CA SER A 384 32.83 22.31 20.89
C SER A 384 33.44 23.66 20.47
N TYR A 385 32.83 24.78 20.87
CA TYR A 385 33.38 26.12 20.63
C TYR A 385 34.73 26.33 21.35
N ALA A 386 34.91 25.78 22.57
CA ALA A 386 36.19 25.83 23.28
C ALA A 386 37.28 25.10 22.51
N SER A 387 36.97 23.91 21.98
CA SER A 387 37.90 23.15 21.15
C SER A 387 38.26 23.91 19.87
N ILE A 388 37.30 24.57 19.21
CA ILE A 388 37.58 25.41 18.04
C ILE A 388 38.51 26.57 18.42
N ALA A 389 38.23 27.27 19.53
CA ALA A 389 39.04 28.39 20.00
C ALA A 389 40.50 27.98 20.28
N GLN A 390 40.69 26.83 20.94
CA GLN A 390 42.00 26.29 21.29
C GLN A 390 42.79 25.81 20.05
N GLU A 391 42.18 24.99 19.20
CA GLU A 391 42.84 24.40 18.02
C GLU A 391 43.15 25.43 16.91
N CYS A 392 42.36 26.50 16.85
CA CYS A 392 42.55 27.62 15.92
C CYS A 392 43.36 28.77 16.52
N GLN A 393 43.76 28.69 17.80
CA GLN A 393 44.48 29.74 18.52
C GLN A 393 43.81 31.12 18.40
N VAL A 394 42.49 31.16 18.63
CA VAL A 394 41.69 32.40 18.51
C VAL A 394 42.23 33.45 19.50
N PRO A 395 42.54 34.69 19.06
CA PRO A 395 43.12 35.69 19.95
C PRO A 395 42.30 35.86 21.24
N SER A 396 42.99 35.88 22.40
CA SER A 396 42.38 36.03 23.72
C SER A 396 41.51 34.86 24.21
N TYR A 397 41.64 33.65 23.63
CA TYR A 397 40.92 32.46 24.10
C TYR A 397 41.29 32.02 25.53
N ASP A 398 42.47 32.42 26.02
CA ASP A 398 42.98 32.12 27.37
C ASP A 398 42.43 33.06 28.47
N ASP A 399 41.71 34.14 28.12
CA ASP A 399 41.19 35.11 29.10
C ASP A 399 39.84 34.65 29.70
N PRO A 400 39.79 34.27 30.99
CA PRO A 400 38.57 33.77 31.62
C PRO A 400 37.45 34.82 31.76
N LYS A 401 37.70 36.10 31.45
CA LYS A 401 36.69 37.17 31.48
C LYS A 401 35.91 37.32 30.17
N MET A 402 36.34 36.68 29.09
CA MET A 402 35.72 36.81 27.77
C MET A 402 34.71 35.69 27.49
N ASP A 403 33.57 36.01 26.86
CA ASP A 403 32.61 35.00 26.40
C ASP A 403 33.17 34.28 25.18
N MET A 404 33.67 33.06 25.41
CA MET A 404 34.27 32.21 24.38
C MET A 404 33.33 31.95 23.18
N LEU A 405 32.00 31.90 23.38
CA LEU A 405 31.06 31.72 22.27
C LEU A 405 31.04 32.94 21.35
N LEU A 406 31.11 34.14 21.93
CA LEU A 406 31.14 35.40 21.17
C LEU A 406 32.49 35.58 20.45
N LEU A 407 33.59 35.24 21.12
CA LEU A 407 34.94 35.28 20.55
C LEU A 407 35.08 34.46 19.26
N VAL A 408 34.65 33.18 19.30
CA VAL A 408 34.73 32.30 18.13
C VAL A 408 33.80 32.78 17.01
N LYS A 409 32.61 33.28 17.38
CA LYS A 409 31.67 33.87 16.40
C LYS A 409 32.32 35.06 15.68
N GLU A 410 32.79 36.06 16.44
CA GLU A 410 33.40 37.26 15.89
C GLU A 410 34.64 36.92 15.05
N TRP A 411 35.43 35.93 15.47
CA TRP A 411 36.56 35.43 14.69
C TRP A 411 36.13 34.87 13.34
N LEU A 412 35.16 33.95 13.31
CA LEU A 412 34.63 33.35 12.08
C LEU A 412 33.93 34.34 11.13
N GLU A 413 33.50 35.50 11.64
CA GLU A 413 32.91 36.59 10.87
C GLU A 413 33.95 37.53 10.22
N ARG A 414 35.23 37.44 10.59
CA ARG A 414 36.30 38.25 9.98
C ARG A 414 36.61 37.78 8.56
N GLN A 415 37.01 38.74 7.70
CA GLN A 415 37.40 38.46 6.31
C GLN A 415 38.70 37.66 6.17
N ASP A 416 39.55 37.63 7.20
CA ASP A 416 40.84 36.95 7.20
C ASP A 416 40.74 35.43 7.49
N CYS A 417 39.58 34.93 7.94
CA CYS A 417 39.36 33.51 8.27
C CYS A 417 39.12 32.59 7.07
N GLY A 418 39.06 33.12 5.85
CA GLY A 418 38.84 32.33 4.64
C GLY A 418 37.46 31.67 4.57
N ARG A 419 37.29 30.70 3.66
CA ARG A 419 36.03 29.95 3.51
C ARG A 419 35.92 28.86 4.56
N TRP A 420 34.73 28.70 5.16
CA TRP A 420 34.48 27.65 6.13
C TRP A 420 33.05 27.08 6.06
N LEU A 421 32.92 25.83 6.53
CA LEU A 421 31.66 25.13 6.79
C LEU A 421 31.57 24.81 8.29
N MET A 422 30.43 25.14 8.91
CA MET A 422 30.11 24.70 10.27
C MET A 422 28.97 23.70 10.25
N VAL A 423 29.18 22.52 10.84
CA VAL A 423 28.14 21.52 11.05
C VAL A 423 27.65 21.56 12.49
N ILE A 424 26.37 21.83 12.68
CA ILE A 424 25.69 21.82 13.99
C ILE A 424 24.92 20.51 14.09
N ASP A 425 25.45 19.55 14.84
CA ASP A 425 24.93 18.19 14.91
C ASP A 425 24.03 17.97 16.15
N ASN A 426 22.86 17.34 15.96
CA ASN A 426 21.84 17.07 16.98
C ASN A 426 21.22 18.32 17.62
N ALA A 427 20.92 19.35 16.82
CA ALA A 427 20.22 20.56 17.26
C ALA A 427 18.71 20.29 17.46
N ASP A 428 18.36 19.44 18.42
CA ASP A 428 16.99 18.97 18.62
C ASP A 428 16.15 19.91 19.49
N ASP A 429 16.76 20.50 20.52
CA ASP A 429 16.08 21.33 21.51
C ASP A 429 15.93 22.79 21.07
N THR A 430 14.70 23.18 20.72
CA THR A 430 14.38 24.56 20.35
C THR A 430 14.64 25.56 21.48
N GLN A 431 14.46 25.15 22.75
CA GLN A 431 14.58 26.06 23.90
C GLN A 431 16.04 26.45 24.17
N VAL A 432 16.98 25.52 23.97
CA VAL A 432 18.42 25.78 24.09
C VAL A 432 18.89 26.87 23.10
N PHE A 433 18.30 26.89 21.89
CA PHE A 433 18.69 27.85 20.86
C PHE A 433 17.96 29.19 20.91
N PHE A 434 16.70 29.23 21.37
CA PHE A 434 15.84 30.42 21.24
C PHE A 434 15.17 30.88 22.55
N GLY A 435 15.33 30.16 23.66
CA GLY A 435 14.77 30.51 24.96
C GLY A 435 13.27 30.27 25.08
N GLN A 436 12.72 30.52 26.27
CA GLN A 436 11.26 30.56 26.48
C GLN A 436 10.69 31.91 26.02
N PRO A 437 9.47 31.94 25.44
CA PRO A 437 8.74 33.20 25.25
C PRO A 437 8.55 33.89 26.60
N ALA A 438 8.88 35.17 26.71
CA ALA A 438 8.76 35.91 27.96
C ALA A 438 7.31 35.91 28.47
N ASP A 439 7.11 35.48 29.72
CA ASP A 439 5.87 35.60 30.45
C ASP A 439 5.69 37.08 30.85
N PRO A 440 4.59 37.79 30.53
CA PRO A 440 4.49 39.25 30.70
C PRO A 440 4.54 39.72 32.16
N ILE A 441 4.44 38.81 33.13
CA ILE A 441 4.20 39.11 34.53
C ILE A 441 5.47 38.90 35.39
N ASN A 442 6.39 38.03 34.96
CA ASN A 442 7.63 37.77 35.68
C ASN A 442 8.83 38.04 34.79
N ASN A 443 9.46 39.21 34.99
CA ASN A 443 10.81 39.52 34.53
C ASN A 443 11.84 38.65 35.30
N SER A 444 11.76 37.33 35.19
CA SER A 444 12.91 36.47 35.43
C SER A 444 13.76 36.54 34.16
N THR A 445 14.83 37.34 34.23
CA THR A 445 15.93 37.24 33.27
C THR A 445 16.40 35.78 33.25
N SER A 446 16.04 35.04 32.20
CA SER A 446 16.63 33.75 31.89
C SER A 446 18.14 33.92 31.91
N GLY A 447 18.85 33.08 32.68
CA GLY A 447 20.31 33.11 32.75
C GLY A 447 20.98 33.04 31.37
N PRO A 448 22.30 33.25 31.28
CA PRO A 448 23.07 33.29 30.04
C PRO A 448 23.04 31.98 29.19
N ASP A 449 22.26 30.97 29.59
CA ASP A 449 22.18 29.62 29.01
C ASP A 449 21.11 29.43 27.91
N GLY A 450 20.13 30.33 27.77
CA GLY A 450 18.92 30.04 26.98
C GLY A 450 18.88 30.51 25.52
N ASN A 451 19.97 30.99 24.91
CA ASN A 451 19.90 31.56 23.55
C ASN A 451 21.17 31.28 22.75
N LEU A 452 21.43 30.01 22.43
CA LEU A 452 22.61 29.63 21.66
C LEU A 452 22.55 30.05 20.19
N GLY A 453 21.34 30.28 19.64
CA GLY A 453 21.15 30.66 18.25
C GLY A 453 21.81 31.98 17.87
N ARG A 454 21.99 32.90 18.84
CA ARG A 454 22.66 34.20 18.62
C ARG A 454 24.17 34.10 18.37
N TYR A 455 24.77 32.95 18.73
CA TYR A 455 26.20 32.69 18.60
C TYR A 455 26.58 32.02 17.27
N LEU A 456 25.60 31.78 16.40
CA LEU A 456 25.86 31.27 15.05
C LEU A 456 26.43 32.39 14.17
N PRO A 457 27.59 32.17 13.52
CA PRO A 457 28.21 33.23 12.73
C PRO A 457 27.36 33.63 11.51
N GLU A 458 27.47 34.88 11.11
CA GLU A 458 26.89 35.44 9.89
C GLU A 458 28.00 35.97 8.97
N SER A 459 28.36 35.22 7.93
CA SER A 459 29.33 35.65 6.90
C SER A 459 28.80 35.38 5.49
N THR A 460 29.23 36.20 4.52
CA THR A 460 28.81 36.14 3.12
C THR A 460 29.50 35.02 2.34
N TYR A 461 30.60 34.48 2.87
CA TYR A 461 31.46 33.49 2.21
C TYR A 461 31.47 32.11 2.91
N SER A 462 30.53 31.88 3.83
CA SER A 462 30.49 30.67 4.66
C SER A 462 29.12 29.99 4.69
N THR A 463 29.12 28.72 5.12
CA THR A 463 27.95 27.83 5.11
C THR A 463 27.71 27.17 6.46
N ILE A 464 26.45 26.94 6.80
CA ILE A 464 26.06 26.22 8.02
C ILE A 464 25.14 25.04 7.64
N LEU A 465 25.51 23.85 8.08
CA LEU A 465 24.72 22.63 7.96
C LEU A 465 24.21 22.22 9.34
N ILE A 466 22.91 21.98 9.48
CA ILE A 466 22.27 21.60 10.74
C ILE A 466 21.71 20.19 10.60
N THR A 467 21.91 19.32 11.59
CA THR A 467 21.16 18.06 11.72
C THR A 467 20.22 18.16 12.92
N THR A 468 18.95 17.79 12.73
CA THR A 468 17.94 17.86 13.81
C THR A 468 16.86 16.81 13.63
N ARG A 469 16.29 16.30 14.72
CA ARG A 469 15.07 15.50 14.73
C ARG A 469 13.82 16.37 14.66
N ASN A 470 13.92 17.64 15.02
CA ASN A 470 12.80 18.57 15.12
C ASN A 470 12.81 19.56 13.94
N LYS A 471 11.89 19.36 12.99
CA LYS A 471 11.70 20.23 11.83
C LYS A 471 11.52 21.70 12.21
N GLN A 472 10.83 22.01 13.32
CA GLN A 472 10.61 23.40 13.74
C GLN A 472 11.92 24.07 14.17
N THR A 473 12.79 23.35 14.90
CA THR A 473 14.13 23.85 15.26
C THR A 473 14.96 24.12 14.01
N GLY A 474 14.96 23.18 13.06
CA GLY A 474 15.65 23.33 11.78
C GLY A 474 15.19 24.55 10.98
N LEU A 475 13.87 24.74 10.85
CA LEU A 475 13.29 25.90 10.17
C LEU A 475 13.65 27.22 10.85
N LYS A 476 13.65 27.28 12.19
CA LYS A 476 14.04 28.49 12.91
C LYS A 476 15.53 28.82 12.72
N LEU A 477 16.42 27.83 12.82
CA LEU A 477 17.87 28.02 12.67
C LEU A 477 18.28 28.42 11.24
N THR A 478 17.52 27.95 10.26
CA THR A 478 17.70 28.27 8.84
C THR A 478 16.92 29.52 8.40
N GLN A 479 16.26 30.23 9.33
CA GLN A 479 15.45 31.42 9.04
C GLN A 479 14.37 31.15 7.97
N GLY A 480 13.83 29.93 7.96
CA GLY A 480 12.80 29.46 7.03
C GLY A 480 13.30 29.07 5.64
N LYS A 481 14.61 29.12 5.37
CA LYS A 481 15.20 28.88 4.05
C LYS A 481 16.18 27.69 4.09
N GLY A 482 15.89 26.60 3.39
CA GLY A 482 16.80 25.45 3.26
C GLY A 482 16.54 24.34 4.28
N SER A 483 15.55 23.50 4.01
CA SER A 483 15.17 22.35 4.85
C SER A 483 15.04 21.12 3.97
N ILE A 484 15.72 20.03 4.33
CA ILE A 484 15.71 18.75 3.59
C ILE A 484 15.24 17.66 4.55
N GLU A 485 14.12 17.02 4.19
CA GLU A 485 13.60 15.89 4.94
C GLU A 485 14.30 14.59 4.54
N ILE A 486 14.86 13.89 5.52
CA ILE A 486 15.53 12.60 5.36
C ILE A 486 14.55 11.50 5.76
N GLY A 487 14.03 10.80 4.75
CA GLY A 487 13.16 9.64 4.95
C GLY A 487 13.93 8.34 5.21
N LYS A 488 13.17 7.24 5.34
CA LYS A 488 13.71 5.87 5.36
C LYS A 488 14.47 5.52 4.08
N MET A 489 15.31 4.49 4.12
CA MET A 489 16.01 4.00 2.93
C MET A 489 15.01 3.33 1.98
N ASN A 490 15.31 3.32 0.69
CA ASN A 490 14.57 2.47 -0.26
C ASN A 490 15.05 1.01 -0.16
N GLU A 491 14.40 0.09 -0.88
CA GLU A 491 14.71 -1.34 -0.84
C GLU A 491 16.15 -1.65 -1.26
N ASP A 492 16.63 -0.99 -2.32
CA ASP A 492 17.97 -1.18 -2.88
C ASP A 492 19.05 -0.70 -1.91
N GLU A 493 18.86 0.51 -1.36
CA GLU A 493 19.70 1.11 -0.33
C GLU A 493 19.76 0.23 0.92
N SER A 494 18.62 -0.26 1.41
CA SER A 494 18.54 -1.12 2.59
C SER A 494 19.24 -2.46 2.37
N SER A 495 19.01 -3.07 1.21
CA SER A 495 19.61 -4.34 0.83
C SER A 495 21.13 -4.23 0.69
N GLN A 496 21.60 -3.15 0.08
CA GLN A 496 23.04 -2.89 -0.06
C GLN A 496 23.68 -2.63 1.31
N LEU A 497 23.05 -1.86 2.19
CA LEU A 497 23.54 -1.63 3.55
C LEU A 497 23.66 -2.93 4.35
N LEU A 498 22.64 -3.79 4.32
CA LEU A 498 22.68 -5.08 5.00
C LEU A 498 23.75 -6.01 4.42
N ARG A 499 23.92 -6.05 3.09
CA ARG A 499 24.95 -6.88 2.45
C ARG A 499 26.37 -6.45 2.84
N THR A 500 26.63 -5.14 2.86
CA THR A 500 27.92 -4.60 3.28
C THR A 500 28.17 -4.88 4.77
N ALA A 501 27.16 -4.68 5.62
CA ALA A 501 27.29 -4.84 7.07
C ALA A 501 27.43 -6.30 7.52
N LEU A 502 26.83 -7.27 6.83
CA LEU A 502 26.82 -8.69 7.24
C LEU A 502 28.10 -9.47 6.93
N ASN A 503 29.09 -8.89 6.21
CA ASN A 503 30.40 -9.45 5.86
C ASN A 503 30.71 -10.86 6.44
N GLY A 504 30.27 -11.92 5.75
CA GLY A 504 30.54 -13.32 6.10
C GLY A 504 29.33 -14.15 6.58
N VAL A 505 28.18 -13.53 6.90
CA VAL A 505 26.94 -14.25 7.27
C VAL A 505 26.11 -14.56 6.01
N SER A 506 25.77 -15.84 5.80
CA SER A 506 24.93 -16.27 4.67
C SER A 506 23.47 -15.82 4.88
N ALA A 507 23.00 -14.87 4.07
CA ALA A 507 21.60 -14.44 4.03
C ALA A 507 21.09 -14.37 2.57
N THR A 508 19.90 -14.88 2.34
CA THR A 508 19.22 -14.83 1.05
C THR A 508 18.60 -13.44 0.81
N THR A 509 18.38 -13.08 -0.46
CA THR A 509 17.77 -11.78 -0.80
C THR A 509 16.35 -11.64 -0.24
N ALA A 510 15.58 -12.74 -0.12
CA ALA A 510 14.25 -12.74 0.48
C ALA A 510 14.27 -12.45 1.99
N GLU A 511 15.25 -13.00 2.72
CA GLU A 511 15.45 -12.73 4.15
C GLU A 511 15.85 -11.27 4.39
N LEU A 512 16.75 -10.72 3.58
CA LEU A 512 17.18 -9.32 3.67
C LEU A 512 16.03 -8.35 3.41
N SER A 513 15.16 -8.65 2.45
CA SER A 513 13.97 -7.84 2.17
C SER A 513 12.95 -7.93 3.32
N THR A 514 12.73 -9.13 3.85
CA THR A 514 11.84 -9.33 5.01
C THR A 514 12.34 -8.59 6.25
N LEU A 515 13.63 -8.68 6.54
CA LEU A 515 14.28 -7.98 7.65
C LEU A 515 14.18 -6.46 7.47
N SER A 516 14.48 -5.98 6.27
CA SER A 516 14.41 -4.56 5.92
C SER A 516 13.00 -4.00 6.11
N SER A 517 11.99 -4.73 5.62
CA SER A 517 10.57 -4.39 5.79
C SER A 517 10.16 -4.38 7.26
N ARG A 518 10.55 -5.40 8.05
CA ARG A 518 10.23 -5.50 9.49
C ARG A 518 10.82 -4.37 10.33
N LEU A 519 12.01 -3.91 9.96
CA LEU A 519 12.72 -2.79 10.58
C LEU A 519 12.44 -1.44 9.89
N GLU A 520 11.40 -1.39 9.05
CA GLU A 520 10.89 -0.18 8.39
C GLU A 520 11.95 0.59 7.57
N HIS A 521 12.93 -0.13 7.03
CA HIS A 521 14.06 0.43 6.25
C HIS A 521 14.80 1.55 7.00
N LEU A 522 14.86 1.45 8.34
CA LEU A 522 15.56 2.42 9.18
C LEU A 522 17.04 2.04 9.28
N PRO A 523 17.98 2.81 8.68
CA PRO A 523 19.39 2.41 8.62
C PRO A 523 19.98 2.04 9.98
N LEU A 524 19.64 2.81 11.03
CA LEU A 524 20.17 2.53 12.37
C LEU A 524 19.66 1.20 12.94
N ALA A 525 18.39 0.84 12.68
CA ALA A 525 17.85 -0.45 13.11
C ALA A 525 18.44 -1.62 12.30
N LEU A 526 18.72 -1.40 11.01
CA LEU A 526 19.38 -2.40 10.17
C LEU A 526 20.79 -2.68 10.66
N VAL A 527 21.59 -1.65 10.92
CA VAL A 527 22.97 -1.81 11.42
C VAL A 527 22.97 -2.39 12.84
N GLN A 528 22.02 -2.02 13.69
CA GLN A 528 21.84 -2.65 15.00
C GLN A 528 21.56 -4.15 14.87
N ALA A 529 20.67 -4.54 13.95
CA ALA A 529 20.34 -5.93 13.71
C ALA A 529 21.56 -6.72 13.21
N THR A 530 22.35 -6.16 12.29
CA THR A 530 23.57 -6.84 11.80
C THR A 530 24.65 -6.95 12.89
N GLY A 531 24.81 -5.91 13.72
CA GLY A 531 25.71 -5.96 14.87
C GLY A 531 25.32 -7.05 15.86
N PHE A 532 24.03 -7.12 16.23
CA PHE A 532 23.51 -8.18 17.10
C PHE A 532 23.73 -9.59 16.51
N MET A 533 23.51 -9.76 15.20
CA MET A 533 23.74 -11.04 14.53
C MET A 533 25.22 -11.47 14.59
N GLN A 534 26.14 -10.52 14.40
CA GLN A 534 27.58 -10.77 14.43
C GLN A 534 28.08 -11.05 15.86
N GLU A 535 27.68 -10.24 16.84
CA GLU A 535 28.07 -10.40 18.24
C GLU A 535 27.60 -11.73 18.83
N ASN A 536 26.41 -12.19 18.43
CA ASN A 536 25.80 -13.41 18.94
C ASN A 536 25.97 -14.63 18.01
N ALA A 537 26.67 -14.46 16.88
CA ALA A 537 26.90 -15.50 15.87
C ALA A 537 25.62 -16.24 15.41
N ILE A 538 24.53 -15.49 15.16
CA ILE A 538 23.26 -16.04 14.67
C ILE A 538 22.99 -15.67 13.21
N SER A 539 22.20 -16.49 12.50
CA SER A 539 21.82 -16.20 11.11
C SER A 539 20.73 -15.14 11.00
N ALA A 540 20.56 -14.56 9.80
CA ALA A 540 19.46 -13.64 9.53
C ALA A 540 18.08 -14.30 9.73
N SER A 541 17.96 -15.61 9.42
CA SER A 541 16.74 -16.40 9.69
C SER A 541 16.46 -16.50 11.19
N ASP A 542 17.46 -16.80 12.01
CA ASP A 542 17.28 -16.94 13.46
C ASP A 542 16.88 -15.60 14.10
N TYR A 543 17.49 -14.50 13.64
CA TYR A 543 17.10 -13.16 14.08
C TYR A 543 15.66 -12.82 13.67
N LEU A 544 15.25 -13.16 12.44
CA LEU A 544 13.86 -13.01 11.99
C LEU A 544 12.89 -13.83 12.84
N GLN A 545 13.27 -15.04 13.27
CA GLN A 545 12.44 -15.83 14.20
C GLN A 545 12.28 -15.10 15.54
N LEU A 546 13.35 -14.51 16.08
CA LEU A 546 13.27 -13.72 17.32
C LEU A 546 12.37 -12.49 17.14
N LEU A 547 12.49 -11.76 16.03
CA LEU A 547 11.63 -10.61 15.70
C LEU A 547 10.16 -11.01 15.52
N ASN A 548 9.88 -12.19 14.97
CA ASN A 548 8.53 -12.66 14.66
C ASN A 548 7.80 -13.28 15.87
N LYS A 549 8.49 -13.53 16.99
CA LYS A 549 7.86 -14.12 18.19
C LYS A 549 6.77 -13.21 18.78
N SER A 550 7.05 -11.93 18.95
CA SER A 550 6.09 -10.95 19.45
C SER A 550 6.58 -9.51 19.21
N ASP A 551 5.66 -8.54 19.23
CA ASP A 551 6.04 -7.12 19.22
C ASP A 551 6.88 -6.73 20.44
N GLN A 552 6.75 -7.43 21.58
CA GLN A 552 7.58 -7.19 22.76
C GLN A 552 9.05 -7.56 22.49
N ASN A 553 9.30 -8.71 21.86
CA ASN A 553 10.64 -9.14 21.47
C ASN A 553 11.29 -8.16 20.49
N LEU A 554 10.52 -7.65 19.53
CA LEU A 554 11.00 -6.62 18.59
C LEU A 554 11.48 -5.37 19.35
N VAL A 555 10.73 -4.90 20.35
CA VAL A 555 11.14 -3.72 21.11
C VAL A 555 12.30 -4.01 22.06
N GLU A 556 12.39 -5.22 22.62
CA GLU A 556 13.57 -5.65 23.39
C GLU A 556 14.84 -5.62 22.53
N LEU A 557 14.80 -6.21 21.34
CA LEU A 557 15.92 -6.17 20.40
C LEU A 557 16.30 -4.74 19.98
N LEU A 558 15.32 -3.84 19.81
CA LEU A 558 15.57 -2.42 19.49
C LEU A 558 16.09 -1.60 20.69
N SER A 559 16.04 -2.16 21.90
CA SER A 559 16.59 -1.56 23.12
C SER A 559 17.99 -2.05 23.47
N GLU A 560 18.53 -3.04 22.77
CA GLU A 560 19.91 -3.51 22.96
C GLU A 560 20.93 -2.43 22.55
N GLU A 561 21.97 -2.26 23.37
CA GLU A 561 23.05 -1.32 23.11
C GLU A 561 23.99 -1.88 22.03
N PHE A 562 24.57 -1.00 21.21
CA PHE A 562 25.53 -1.38 20.16
C PHE A 562 26.41 -0.20 19.75
N GLU A 563 27.64 -0.47 19.31
CA GLU A 563 28.60 0.53 18.84
C GLU A 563 28.61 0.63 17.31
N THR A 564 28.67 1.86 16.76
CA THR A 564 28.74 2.11 15.30
C THR A 564 29.56 3.35 14.94
N VAL A 565 30.13 3.35 13.72
CA VAL A 565 30.93 4.45 13.16
C VAL A 565 30.08 5.70 12.94
N GLY A 566 30.61 6.87 13.33
CA GLY A 566 29.92 8.17 13.21
C GLY A 566 28.93 8.47 14.34
N ARG A 567 29.06 7.78 15.47
CA ARG A 567 28.38 8.10 16.73
C ARG A 567 29.40 8.49 17.81
N ASP A 568 28.95 9.29 18.76
CA ASP A 568 29.75 9.63 19.94
C ASP A 568 29.98 8.36 20.78
N SER A 569 31.24 7.94 20.89
CA SER A 569 31.67 6.75 21.64
C SER A 569 31.37 6.82 23.14
N ARG A 570 30.96 7.99 23.65
CA ARG A 570 30.56 8.18 25.05
C ARG A 570 29.07 7.89 25.33
N THR A 571 28.26 7.60 24.31
CA THR A 571 26.82 7.27 24.48
C THR A 571 26.30 6.30 23.39
N PRO A 572 26.54 4.98 23.49
CA PRO A 572 25.97 3.98 22.58
C PRO A 572 24.48 3.74 22.89
N ARG A 573 23.59 4.66 22.51
CA ARG A 573 22.15 4.53 22.80
C ARG A 573 21.44 3.66 21.76
N ALA A 574 20.69 2.66 22.21
CA ALA A 574 19.81 1.87 21.33
C ALA A 574 18.84 2.75 20.51
N VAL A 575 18.27 2.20 19.42
CA VAL A 575 17.27 2.92 18.60
C VAL A 575 16.08 3.34 19.47
N ALA A 576 15.57 2.44 20.31
CA ALA A 576 14.44 2.71 21.19
C ALA A 576 14.75 3.82 22.20
N GLU A 577 15.93 3.79 22.83
CA GLU A 577 16.38 4.81 23.79
C GLU A 577 16.45 6.21 23.15
N THR A 578 16.87 6.28 21.89
CA THR A 578 16.92 7.53 21.14
C THR A 578 15.53 8.18 21.02
N TRP A 579 14.48 7.38 20.80
CA TRP A 579 13.10 7.89 20.74
C TRP A 579 12.49 8.15 22.11
N ILE A 580 12.78 7.31 23.12
CA ILE A 580 12.32 7.50 24.51
C ILE A 580 12.75 8.88 25.03
N LEU A 581 13.99 9.29 24.77
CA LEU A 581 14.48 10.62 25.14
C LEU A 581 13.73 11.76 24.43
N SER A 582 13.37 11.56 23.16
CA SER A 582 12.53 12.52 22.45
C SER A 582 11.12 12.60 23.05
N PHE A 583 10.55 11.47 23.51
CA PHE A 583 9.26 11.45 24.19
C PHE A 583 9.32 12.18 25.54
N GLU A 584 10.38 11.97 26.31
CA GLU A 584 10.62 12.68 27.57
C GLU A 584 10.79 14.18 27.36
N GLN A 585 11.55 14.57 26.33
CA GLN A 585 11.71 15.97 25.96
C GLN A 585 10.38 16.60 25.58
N ILE A 586 9.58 15.95 24.73
CA ILE A 586 8.24 16.45 24.35
C ILE A 586 7.37 16.62 25.59
N GLN A 587 7.35 15.64 26.50
CA GLN A 587 6.55 15.70 27.72
C GLN A 587 7.00 16.81 28.68
N GLN A 588 8.31 17.08 28.78
CA GLN A 588 8.85 18.17 29.59
C GLN A 588 8.52 19.55 29.01
N GLN A 589 8.51 19.69 27.68
CA GLN A 589 8.21 20.95 27.01
C GLN A 589 6.71 21.24 26.94
N ASP A 590 5.89 20.22 26.66
CA ASP A 590 4.44 20.29 26.65
C ASP A 590 3.83 18.94 27.07
N ALA A 591 3.37 18.88 28.32
CA ALA A 591 2.77 17.69 28.89
C ALA A 591 1.59 17.18 28.05
N PHE A 592 0.79 18.08 27.46
CA PHE A 592 -0.36 17.73 26.64
C PHE A 592 0.03 17.03 25.32
N THR A 593 1.09 17.49 24.66
CA THR A 593 1.63 16.80 23.47
C THR A 593 2.10 15.38 23.82
N GLY A 594 2.72 15.19 24.99
CA GLY A 594 3.08 13.87 25.50
C GLY A 594 1.86 12.96 25.73
N GLU A 595 0.75 13.51 26.22
CA GLU A 595 -0.52 12.77 26.38
C GLU A 595 -1.14 12.38 25.03
N ILE A 596 -1.11 13.26 24.02
CA ILE A 596 -1.59 12.93 22.67
C ILE A 596 -0.77 11.78 22.08
N LEU A 597 0.56 11.85 22.14
CA LEU A 597 1.44 10.78 21.66
C LEU A 597 1.12 9.44 22.33
N SER A 598 0.91 9.48 23.65
CA SER A 598 0.57 8.30 24.46
C SER A 598 -0.76 7.70 24.03
N LEU A 599 -1.79 8.52 23.82
CA LEU A 599 -3.13 8.09 23.41
C LEU A 599 -3.12 7.52 21.98
N MET A 600 -2.46 8.18 21.03
CA MET A 600 -2.30 7.71 19.65
C MET A 600 -1.67 6.33 19.58
N SER A 601 -0.76 6.02 20.51
CA SER A 601 -0.11 4.71 20.53
C SER A 601 -1.07 3.54 20.77
N LEU A 602 -2.29 3.79 21.27
CA LEU A 602 -3.26 2.76 21.67
C LEU A 602 -4.38 2.53 20.65
N PHE A 603 -4.40 3.30 19.57
CA PHE A 603 -5.31 3.08 18.44
C PHE A 603 -4.65 2.19 17.38
N ASP A 604 -5.41 1.80 16.34
CA ASP A 604 -4.78 1.36 15.10
C ASP A 604 -3.81 2.45 14.60
N ARG A 605 -2.65 2.04 14.08
CA ARG A 605 -1.56 2.94 13.70
C ARG A 605 -1.88 3.79 12.47
N GLN A 606 -2.86 3.39 11.66
CA GLN A 606 -3.23 4.08 10.43
C GLN A 606 -4.59 4.76 10.58
N ALA A 607 -4.76 5.87 9.86
CA ALA A 607 -6.01 6.61 9.73
C ALA A 607 -6.63 7.04 11.07
N ILE A 608 -5.81 7.41 12.07
CA ILE A 608 -6.28 7.86 13.39
C ILE A 608 -7.06 9.17 13.24
N PRO A 609 -8.37 9.19 13.54
CA PRO A 609 -9.18 10.38 13.44
C PRO A 609 -8.79 11.40 14.53
N PRO A 610 -8.57 12.69 14.21
CA PRO A 610 -8.31 13.73 15.21
C PRO A 610 -9.38 13.82 16.30
N LYS A 611 -10.62 13.43 15.96
CA LYS A 611 -11.76 13.36 16.90
C LYS A 611 -11.48 12.46 18.11
N PHE A 612 -10.71 11.38 17.98
CA PHE A 612 -10.35 10.54 19.13
C PHE A 612 -9.41 11.26 20.10
N LEU A 613 -8.54 12.11 19.57
CA LEU A 613 -7.57 12.89 20.36
C LEU A 613 -8.22 14.08 21.05
N SER A 614 -9.34 14.58 20.49
CA SER A 614 -10.12 15.66 21.09
C SER A 614 -10.79 15.28 22.42
N TYR A 615 -10.86 13.99 22.79
CA TYR A 615 -11.39 13.56 24.09
C TYR A 615 -10.60 14.16 25.27
N ASN A 616 -9.26 14.20 25.18
CA ASN A 616 -8.43 14.83 26.22
C ASN A 616 -8.65 16.35 26.31
N LYS A 617 -9.07 17.01 25.22
CA LYS A 617 -9.42 18.45 25.21
C LYS A 617 -10.55 18.76 26.21
N GLN A 618 -11.46 17.81 26.43
CA GLN A 618 -12.67 17.97 27.25
C GLN A 618 -12.49 17.50 28.71
N GLN A 619 -11.50 16.66 28.99
CA GLN A 619 -11.26 16.04 30.31
C GLN A 619 -10.12 16.71 31.11
N HIS A 620 -9.39 17.68 30.54
CA HIS A 620 -8.32 18.37 31.25
C HIS A 620 -8.87 19.21 32.42
N ALA A 621 -8.51 18.82 33.64
CA ALA A 621 -8.96 19.42 34.90
C ALA A 621 -8.25 20.75 35.23
N GLY A 622 -8.29 21.73 34.31
CA GLY A 622 -7.63 23.03 34.53
C GLY A 622 -8.17 24.17 33.67
N GLU A 623 -8.35 23.97 32.36
CA GLU A 623 -8.95 24.92 31.41
C GLU A 623 -9.17 24.20 30.06
N PRO A 624 -10.21 24.54 29.27
CA PRO A 624 -10.44 23.93 27.96
C PRO A 624 -9.30 24.28 27.01
N ILE A 625 -8.62 23.25 26.50
CA ILE A 625 -7.48 23.41 25.59
C ILE A 625 -7.93 24.10 24.30
N SER A 626 -7.24 25.16 23.89
CA SER A 626 -7.57 25.89 22.66
C SER A 626 -7.28 25.07 21.40
N GLU A 627 -8.01 25.33 20.31
CA GLU A 627 -7.75 24.71 18.99
C GLU A 627 -6.32 24.99 18.50
N ILE A 628 -5.79 26.18 18.85
CA ILE A 628 -4.43 26.59 18.54
C ILE A 628 -3.41 25.70 19.26
N GLN A 629 -3.65 25.39 20.54
CA GLN A 629 -2.76 24.52 21.31
C GLN A 629 -2.79 23.09 20.77
N PHE A 630 -3.96 22.54 20.45
CA PHE A 630 -4.08 21.22 19.83
C PHE A 630 -3.36 21.14 18.48
N THR A 631 -3.54 22.14 17.62
CA THR A 631 -2.85 22.24 16.33
C THR A 631 -1.32 22.32 16.51
N LYS A 632 -0.86 23.08 17.51
CA LYS A 632 0.57 23.16 17.86
C LYS A 632 1.10 21.80 18.31
N SER A 633 0.39 21.07 19.17
CA SER A 633 0.78 19.74 19.63
C SER A 633 0.92 18.74 18.47
N LEU A 634 -0.07 18.69 17.56
CA LEU A 634 0.04 17.88 16.34
C LEU A 634 1.21 18.33 15.45
N GLY A 635 1.44 19.64 15.35
CA GLY A 635 2.57 20.21 14.64
C GLY A 635 3.93 19.80 15.23
N VAL A 636 4.04 19.66 16.56
CA VAL A 636 5.24 19.14 17.24
C VAL A 636 5.44 17.66 16.88
N LEU A 637 4.41 16.82 16.99
CA LEU A 637 4.53 15.39 16.65
C LEU A 637 4.92 15.15 15.18
N LYS A 638 4.37 15.95 14.26
CA LYS A 638 4.76 15.96 12.84
C LYS A 638 6.19 16.46 12.65
N ALA A 639 6.63 17.45 13.42
CA ALA A 639 7.98 18.00 13.34
C ALA A 639 9.06 16.99 13.75
N PHE A 640 8.74 16.07 14.68
CA PHE A 640 9.60 14.94 15.04
C PHE A 640 9.50 13.75 14.07
N SER A 641 8.66 13.84 13.03
CA SER A 641 8.34 12.75 12.10
C SER A 641 7.80 11.49 12.78
N PHE A 642 7.18 11.61 13.96
CA PHE A 642 6.50 10.49 14.64
C PHE A 642 5.13 10.18 14.05
N VAL A 643 4.50 11.22 13.48
CA VAL A 643 3.17 11.17 12.91
C VAL A 643 3.19 11.84 11.54
N THR A 644 2.51 11.24 10.58
CA THR A 644 2.18 11.85 9.28
C THR A 644 0.69 12.09 9.18
N GLU A 645 0.28 12.98 8.28
CA GLU A 645 -1.13 13.29 8.03
C GLU A 645 -1.46 12.94 6.58
N ASP A 646 -2.59 12.25 6.37
CA ASP A 646 -3.10 11.93 5.05
C ASP A 646 -3.89 13.12 4.43
N LYS A 647 -4.50 12.91 3.27
CA LYS A 647 -5.27 13.96 2.58
C LYS A 647 -6.59 14.30 3.29
N ASP A 648 -7.11 13.39 4.10
CA ASP A 648 -8.38 13.51 4.82
C ASP A 648 -8.17 13.97 6.27
N HIS A 649 -6.98 14.48 6.60
CA HIS A 649 -6.55 14.92 7.92
C HIS A 649 -6.49 13.81 8.99
N ASN A 650 -6.53 12.54 8.59
CA ASN A 650 -6.24 11.45 9.52
C ASN A 650 -4.74 11.33 9.76
N LEU A 651 -4.40 10.80 10.93
CA LEU A 651 -3.03 10.73 11.40
C LEU A 651 -2.52 9.29 11.35
N ASP A 652 -1.34 9.10 10.77
CA ASP A 652 -0.63 7.82 10.76
C ASP A 652 0.54 7.88 11.72
N MET A 653 0.64 6.89 12.61
CA MET A 653 1.77 6.71 13.49
C MET A 653 2.71 5.63 12.94
N HIS A 654 4.01 5.92 12.93
CA HIS A 654 5.01 4.94 12.52
C HIS A 654 4.98 3.71 13.46
N ARG A 655 4.99 2.48 12.91
CA ARG A 655 4.79 1.25 13.71
C ARG A 655 5.80 1.12 14.85
N LEU A 656 7.09 1.26 14.55
CA LEU A 656 8.13 1.15 15.58
C LEU A 656 8.01 2.24 16.65
N VAL A 657 7.59 3.45 16.27
CA VAL A 657 7.34 4.55 17.23
C VAL A 657 6.19 4.17 18.15
N GLN A 658 5.07 3.66 17.61
CA GLN A 658 3.94 3.17 18.40
C GLN A 658 4.37 2.13 19.45
N LEU A 659 5.15 1.12 19.03
CA LEU A 659 5.59 0.05 19.92
C LEU A 659 6.54 0.57 21.02
N VAL A 660 7.49 1.43 20.67
CA VAL A 660 8.41 2.03 21.65
C VAL A 660 7.68 2.99 22.59
N THR A 661 6.67 3.74 22.11
CA THR A 661 5.80 4.57 22.97
C THR A 661 5.03 3.70 23.97
N ARG A 662 4.50 2.54 23.56
CA ARG A 662 3.86 1.60 24.50
C ARG A 662 4.84 1.10 25.56
N LYS A 663 6.05 0.69 25.19
CA LYS A 663 7.10 0.29 26.15
C LYS A 663 7.45 1.42 27.12
N TRP A 664 7.59 2.65 26.62
CA TRP A 664 7.82 3.83 27.45
C TRP A 664 6.72 4.02 28.50
N LEU A 665 5.45 3.85 28.12
CA LEU A 665 4.32 3.90 29.05
C LEU A 665 4.29 2.74 30.04
N VAL A 666 4.73 1.55 29.65
CA VAL A 666 4.91 0.41 30.58
C VAL A 666 5.98 0.75 31.62
N ASN A 667 7.14 1.24 31.19
CA ASN A 667 8.24 1.63 32.07
C ASN A 667 7.83 2.74 33.06
N LYS A 668 6.97 3.66 32.64
CA LYS A 668 6.39 4.70 33.52
C LYS A 668 5.22 4.21 34.38
N GLY A 669 4.71 3.01 34.17
CA GLY A 669 3.52 2.49 34.86
C GLY A 669 2.21 3.21 34.51
N THR A 670 2.15 3.96 33.39
CA THR A 670 0.99 4.78 33.00
C THR A 670 0.17 4.19 31.87
N ILE A 671 0.59 3.07 31.27
CA ILE A 671 -0.07 2.42 30.14
C ILE A 671 -1.57 2.14 30.38
N GLN A 672 -1.93 1.61 31.55
CA GLN A 672 -3.31 1.22 31.86
C GLN A 672 -4.25 2.43 31.91
N ARG A 673 -3.76 3.57 32.41
CA ARG A 673 -4.52 4.83 32.43
C ARG A 673 -4.86 5.29 31.01
N PHE A 674 -3.87 5.29 30.12
CA PHE A 674 -4.09 5.69 28.73
C PHE A 674 -4.95 4.68 27.97
N THR A 675 -4.87 3.37 28.29
CA THR A 675 -5.78 2.35 27.75
C THR A 675 -7.24 2.65 28.10
N GLY A 676 -7.52 3.02 29.36
CA GLY A 676 -8.85 3.47 29.77
C GLY A 676 -9.32 4.70 29.00
N GLN A 677 -8.46 5.71 28.83
CA GLN A 677 -8.77 6.92 28.07
C GLN A 677 -9.03 6.64 26.59
N ALA A 678 -8.22 5.79 25.96
CA ALA A 678 -8.38 5.40 24.55
C ALA A 678 -9.71 4.68 24.33
N LEU A 679 -10.05 3.75 25.22
CA LEU A 679 -11.33 3.04 25.19
C LEU A 679 -12.51 4.00 25.30
N LEU A 680 -12.45 4.96 26.23
CA LEU A 680 -13.49 5.98 26.41
C LEU A 680 -13.64 6.87 25.17
N ALA A 681 -12.52 7.33 24.61
CA ALA A 681 -12.51 8.16 23.41
C ALA A 681 -13.17 7.46 22.22
N VAL A 682 -12.79 6.20 21.95
CA VAL A 682 -13.39 5.41 20.86
C VAL A 682 -14.84 5.06 21.17
N SER A 683 -15.16 4.68 22.41
CA SER A 683 -16.54 4.37 22.82
C SER A 683 -17.48 5.55 22.65
N GLN A 684 -17.02 6.79 22.88
CA GLN A 684 -17.84 7.98 22.71
C GLN A 684 -18.01 8.32 21.22
N ALA A 685 -16.93 8.21 20.44
CA ALA A 685 -16.89 8.63 19.04
C ALA A 685 -17.47 7.60 18.05
N TYR A 686 -17.38 6.30 18.34
CA TYR A 686 -17.88 5.23 17.47
C TYR A 686 -19.41 5.23 17.44
N PRO A 687 -20.09 5.52 16.32
CA PRO A 687 -21.55 5.58 16.26
C PRO A 687 -22.19 4.19 16.28
N TYR A 688 -23.49 4.11 16.59
CA TYR A 688 -24.22 2.86 16.43
C TYR A 688 -24.34 2.50 14.94
N GLY A 689 -24.04 1.25 14.58
CA GLY A 689 -24.02 0.81 13.19
C GLY A 689 -25.41 0.77 12.56
N ASN A 690 -25.64 1.66 11.62
CA ASN A 690 -26.83 1.76 10.78
C ASN A 690 -26.45 2.30 9.38
N TYR A 691 -27.44 2.50 8.52
CA TYR A 691 -27.22 2.96 7.15
C TYR A 691 -26.48 4.30 7.10
N GLU A 692 -26.87 5.28 7.92
CA GLU A 692 -26.32 6.64 7.94
C GLU A 692 -24.87 6.67 8.41
N ASN A 693 -24.52 5.84 9.40
CA ASN A 693 -23.22 5.86 10.04
C ASN A 693 -22.24 4.80 9.50
N ARG A 694 -22.62 4.04 8.47
CA ARG A 694 -21.85 2.90 7.95
C ARG A 694 -20.40 3.22 7.58
N THR A 695 -20.16 4.40 7.03
CA THR A 695 -18.82 4.86 6.62
C THR A 695 -17.93 5.13 7.83
N ALA A 696 -18.47 5.84 8.84
CA ALA A 696 -17.77 6.10 10.09
C ALA A 696 -17.51 4.81 10.88
N CYS A 697 -18.49 3.89 10.97
CA CYS A 697 -18.28 2.59 11.61
C CYS A 697 -17.15 1.81 10.92
N ARG A 698 -17.15 1.75 9.58
CA ARG A 698 -16.09 1.06 8.81
C ARG A 698 -14.71 1.68 9.07
N ALA A 699 -14.61 3.01 9.05
CA ALA A 699 -13.35 3.71 9.31
C ALA A 699 -12.85 3.50 10.75
N TYR A 700 -13.77 3.45 11.72
CA TYR A 700 -13.40 3.38 13.14
C TYR A 700 -13.22 1.94 13.67
N LEU A 701 -13.63 0.93 12.90
CA LEU A 701 -13.60 -0.47 13.31
C LEU A 701 -12.19 -0.98 13.68
N PRO A 702 -11.11 -0.68 12.94
CA PRO A 702 -9.76 -1.08 13.34
C PRO A 702 -9.35 -0.52 14.71
N HIS A 703 -9.69 0.74 14.99
CA HIS A 703 -9.41 1.35 16.28
C HIS A 703 -10.26 0.76 17.41
N ALA A 704 -11.52 0.38 17.12
CA ALA A 704 -12.37 -0.33 18.07
C ALA A 704 -11.75 -1.67 18.47
N TYR A 705 -11.21 -2.44 17.52
CA TYR A 705 -10.46 -3.67 17.83
C TYR A 705 -9.22 -3.39 18.69
N ALA A 706 -8.41 -2.40 18.32
CA ALA A 706 -7.20 -2.06 19.07
C ALA A 706 -7.46 -1.77 20.56
N VAL A 707 -8.53 -1.02 20.88
CA VAL A 707 -8.88 -0.70 22.27
C VAL A 707 -9.64 -1.84 22.98
N LEU A 708 -10.38 -2.68 22.26
CA LEU A 708 -11.06 -3.85 22.83
C LEU A 708 -10.07 -4.98 23.17
N ASP A 709 -8.99 -5.16 22.42
CA ASP A 709 -7.97 -6.17 22.73
C ASP A 709 -7.08 -5.76 23.91
N SER A 710 -7.00 -4.46 24.20
CA SER A 710 -6.18 -3.91 25.27
C SER A 710 -6.81 -4.09 26.66
N LYS A 711 -5.98 -4.40 27.66
CA LYS A 711 -6.42 -4.54 29.07
C LYS A 711 -6.17 -3.23 29.85
N GLY A 712 -7.24 -2.60 30.30
CA GLY A 712 -7.21 -1.41 31.17
C GLY A 712 -7.12 -1.72 32.67
N ILE A 713 -7.44 -0.74 33.51
CA ILE A 713 -7.46 -0.85 34.99
C ILE A 713 -8.67 -1.68 35.44
N GLY A 714 -9.70 -1.80 34.61
CA GLY A 714 -10.92 -2.55 34.90
C GLY A 714 -11.89 -1.78 35.81
N SER A 715 -11.82 -0.44 35.77
CA SER A 715 -12.73 0.44 36.49
C SER A 715 -14.18 0.23 36.05
N LYS A 716 -15.13 0.69 36.86
CA LYS A 716 -16.56 0.59 36.53
C LYS A 716 -16.88 1.33 35.22
N ASP A 717 -16.29 2.50 35.02
CA ASP A 717 -16.49 3.33 33.84
C ASP A 717 -15.85 2.71 32.58
N GLU A 718 -14.66 2.12 32.70
CA GLU A 718 -14.04 1.38 31.59
C GLU A 718 -14.89 0.20 31.15
N LYS A 719 -15.44 -0.58 32.11
CA LYS A 719 -16.33 -1.69 31.79
C LYS A 719 -17.62 -1.23 31.12
N ALA A 720 -18.18 -0.09 31.56
CA ALA A 720 -19.35 0.52 30.93
C ALA A 720 -19.05 1.02 29.51
N ALA A 721 -17.91 1.67 29.29
CA ALA A 721 -17.45 2.12 27.97
C ALA A 721 -17.18 0.94 27.04
N ARG A 722 -16.51 -0.11 27.53
CA ARG A 722 -16.31 -1.36 26.80
C ARG A 722 -17.64 -1.96 26.33
N ALA A 723 -18.60 -2.08 27.25
CA ALA A 723 -19.92 -2.58 26.92
C ALA A 723 -20.66 -1.70 25.89
N SER A 724 -20.50 -0.38 25.96
CA SER A 724 -21.05 0.56 24.99
C SER A 724 -20.44 0.40 23.61
N LEU A 725 -19.11 0.31 23.52
CA LEU A 725 -18.41 0.09 22.26
C LEU A 725 -18.79 -1.27 21.63
N LEU A 726 -18.78 -2.35 22.42
CA LEU A 726 -19.20 -3.68 21.97
C LEU A 726 -20.63 -3.67 21.40
N TYR A 727 -21.56 -2.99 22.09
CA TYR A 727 -22.94 -2.82 21.64
C TYR A 727 -23.02 -2.11 20.27
N ARG A 728 -22.25 -1.04 20.07
CA ARG A 728 -22.26 -0.27 18.80
C ARG A 728 -21.58 -1.02 17.65
N VAL A 729 -20.48 -1.71 17.93
CA VAL A 729 -19.78 -2.59 16.96
C VAL A 729 -20.69 -3.75 16.54
N ALA A 730 -21.39 -4.39 17.48
CA ALA A 730 -22.35 -5.44 17.17
C ALA A 730 -23.49 -4.95 16.26
N GLY A 731 -23.97 -3.72 16.48
CA GLY A 731 -24.96 -3.08 15.59
C GLY A 731 -24.47 -3.00 14.14
N PHE A 732 -23.19 -2.67 13.93
CA PHE A 732 -22.60 -2.61 12.59
C PHE A 732 -22.53 -3.99 11.92
N PHE A 733 -22.14 -5.03 12.65
CA PHE A 733 -22.15 -6.40 12.12
C PHE A 733 -23.56 -6.90 11.82
N SER A 734 -24.54 -6.53 12.66
CA SER A 734 -25.95 -6.85 12.42
C SER A 734 -26.46 -6.19 11.14
N PHE A 735 -26.14 -4.90 10.94
CA PHE A 735 -26.46 -4.17 9.71
C PHE A 735 -25.79 -4.78 8.46
N GLN A 736 -24.61 -5.39 8.59
CA GLN A 736 -23.94 -6.08 7.49
C GLN A 736 -24.50 -7.48 7.19
N GLY A 737 -25.47 -7.98 7.96
CA GLY A 737 -25.94 -9.36 7.87
C GLY A 737 -25.02 -10.40 8.51
N ARG A 738 -23.96 -9.97 9.22
CA ARG A 738 -22.98 -10.85 9.89
C ARG A 738 -23.42 -11.17 11.32
N TRP A 739 -24.56 -11.84 11.45
CA TRP A 739 -25.22 -12.03 12.74
C TRP A 739 -24.46 -12.90 13.75
N LYS A 740 -23.63 -13.85 13.29
CA LYS A 740 -22.76 -14.65 14.16
C LYS A 740 -21.68 -13.81 14.84
N ASP A 741 -21.10 -12.86 14.11
CA ASP A 741 -20.11 -11.93 14.67
C ASP A 741 -20.79 -10.94 15.63
N ALA A 742 -21.98 -10.45 15.27
CA ALA A 742 -22.77 -9.55 16.13
C ALA A 742 -23.11 -10.18 17.48
N GLU A 743 -23.53 -11.46 17.48
CA GLU A 743 -23.86 -12.23 18.68
C GLU A 743 -22.69 -12.26 19.67
N LYS A 744 -21.46 -12.54 19.19
CA LYS A 744 -20.26 -12.58 20.04
C LYS A 744 -20.07 -11.29 20.83
N PHE A 745 -20.17 -10.14 20.15
CA PHE A 745 -20.00 -8.84 20.78
C PHE A 745 -21.18 -8.47 21.70
N GLN A 746 -22.42 -8.81 21.31
CA GLN A 746 -23.62 -8.56 22.13
C GLN A 746 -23.63 -9.39 23.41
N LEU A 747 -23.22 -10.65 23.38
CA LEU A 747 -23.12 -11.49 24.57
C LEU A 747 -22.15 -10.88 25.59
N GLU A 748 -20.98 -10.43 25.15
CA GLU A 748 -20.02 -9.73 26.02
C GLU A 748 -20.58 -8.39 26.53
N ALA A 749 -21.24 -7.62 25.66
CA ALA A 749 -21.86 -6.35 26.04
C ALA A 749 -22.95 -6.53 27.11
N VAL A 750 -23.88 -7.48 26.93
CA VAL A 750 -24.94 -7.81 27.88
C VAL A 750 -24.32 -8.25 29.21
N LYS A 751 -23.34 -9.17 29.17
CA LYS A 751 -22.65 -9.66 30.37
C LYS A 751 -22.01 -8.52 31.17
N LEU A 752 -21.32 -7.60 30.50
CA LEU A 752 -20.69 -6.45 31.14
C LEU A 752 -21.72 -5.45 31.67
N ARG A 753 -22.78 -5.13 30.91
CA ARG A 753 -23.84 -4.22 31.38
C ARG A 753 -24.58 -4.77 32.59
N LYS A 754 -24.89 -6.07 32.61
CA LYS A 754 -25.49 -6.74 33.79
C LYS A 754 -24.59 -6.62 35.02
N ALA A 755 -23.29 -6.87 34.86
CA ALA A 755 -22.33 -6.78 35.97
C ALA A 755 -22.14 -5.35 36.51
N VAL A 756 -22.23 -4.33 35.65
CA VAL A 756 -21.90 -2.94 35.99
C VAL A 756 -23.14 -2.10 36.38
N LEU A 757 -24.23 -2.27 35.64
CA LEU A 757 -25.45 -1.45 35.75
C LEU A 757 -26.63 -2.23 36.35
N GLY A 758 -26.57 -3.56 36.35
CA GLY A 758 -27.66 -4.46 36.76
C GLY A 758 -28.61 -4.80 35.62
N ASP A 759 -29.47 -5.80 35.86
CA ASP A 759 -30.42 -6.33 34.86
C ASP A 759 -31.53 -5.35 34.47
N LYS A 760 -31.88 -4.42 35.38
CA LYS A 760 -33.00 -3.49 35.20
C LYS A 760 -32.61 -2.19 34.50
N HIS A 761 -31.33 -1.97 34.22
CA HIS A 761 -30.89 -0.71 33.65
C HIS A 761 -31.32 -0.60 32.17
N PRO A 762 -31.80 0.57 31.69
CA PRO A 762 -32.27 0.74 30.31
C PRO A 762 -31.27 0.28 29.24
N HIS A 763 -29.99 0.66 29.36
CA HIS A 763 -28.95 0.16 28.45
C HIS A 763 -28.74 -1.37 28.47
N THR A 764 -28.94 -2.03 29.61
CA THR A 764 -28.88 -3.50 29.69
C THR A 764 -30.02 -4.11 28.89
N LEU A 765 -31.25 -3.58 29.05
CA LEU A 765 -32.44 -4.01 28.33
C LEU A 765 -32.31 -3.80 26.81
N ILE A 766 -31.79 -2.64 26.38
CA ILE A 766 -31.54 -2.36 24.95
C ILE A 766 -30.53 -3.36 24.37
N SER A 767 -29.44 -3.67 25.09
CA SER A 767 -28.48 -4.70 24.64
C SER A 767 -29.10 -6.08 24.54
N MET A 768 -29.97 -6.45 25.48
CA MET A 768 -30.70 -7.72 25.47
C MET A 768 -31.68 -7.79 24.30
N GLY A 769 -32.41 -6.70 24.01
CA GLY A 769 -33.30 -6.60 22.85
C GLY A 769 -32.56 -6.78 21.53
N ASN A 770 -31.38 -6.17 21.38
CA ASN A 770 -30.56 -6.34 20.16
C ASN A 770 -29.96 -7.74 20.03
N LEU A 771 -29.61 -8.38 21.14
CA LEU A 771 -29.21 -9.80 21.15
C LEU A 771 -30.38 -10.69 20.71
N ALA A 772 -31.59 -10.41 21.20
CA ALA A 772 -32.79 -11.15 20.79
C ALA A 772 -33.10 -10.97 19.30
N SER A 773 -33.01 -9.73 18.78
CA SER A 773 -33.11 -9.45 17.35
C SER A 773 -32.03 -10.19 16.53
N THR A 774 -30.84 -10.38 17.09
CA THR A 774 -29.77 -11.16 16.44
C THR A 774 -30.08 -12.65 16.43
N TYR A 775 -30.64 -13.21 17.51
CA TYR A 775 -31.19 -14.58 17.49
C TYR A 775 -32.34 -14.72 16.49
N TRP A 776 -33.21 -13.72 16.39
CA TRP A 776 -34.30 -13.69 15.43
C TRP A 776 -33.79 -13.75 14.00
N ASN A 777 -32.80 -12.90 13.68
CA ASN A 777 -32.15 -12.88 12.38
C ASN A 777 -31.44 -14.20 12.06
N GLN A 778 -30.93 -14.93 13.04
CA GLN A 778 -30.32 -16.26 12.84
C GLN A 778 -31.35 -17.41 12.70
N GLY A 779 -32.66 -17.12 12.76
CA GLY A 779 -33.72 -18.14 12.77
C GLY A 779 -33.98 -18.81 14.14
N ARG A 780 -33.31 -18.36 15.21
CA ARG A 780 -33.44 -18.91 16.58
C ARG A 780 -34.60 -18.26 17.34
N TRP A 781 -35.82 -18.34 16.79
CA TRP A 781 -36.98 -17.57 17.27
C TRP A 781 -37.45 -17.92 18.68
N LYS A 782 -37.24 -19.15 19.17
CA LYS A 782 -37.57 -19.53 20.56
C LYS A 782 -36.67 -18.84 21.58
N GLU A 783 -35.39 -18.69 21.25
CA GLU A 783 -34.42 -17.98 22.10
C GLU A 783 -34.66 -16.47 22.06
N ALA A 784 -34.98 -15.94 20.88
CA ALA A 784 -35.40 -14.56 20.70
C ALA A 784 -36.63 -14.23 21.58
N GLU A 785 -37.70 -15.04 21.49
CA GLU A 785 -38.93 -14.87 22.28
C GLU A 785 -38.64 -14.86 23.77
N THR A 786 -37.87 -15.84 24.25
CA THR A 786 -37.56 -15.97 25.69
C THR A 786 -36.90 -14.69 26.22
N LEU A 787 -36.00 -14.10 25.44
CA LEU A 787 -35.30 -12.88 25.82
C LEU A 787 -36.17 -11.63 25.62
N GLU A 788 -36.95 -11.55 24.54
CA GLU A 788 -37.86 -10.45 24.23
C GLU A 788 -38.98 -10.31 25.26
N VAL A 789 -39.61 -11.41 25.69
CA VAL A 789 -40.63 -11.39 26.74
C VAL A 789 -40.07 -10.79 28.03
N GLN A 790 -38.86 -11.18 28.42
CA GLN A 790 -38.17 -10.61 29.59
C GLN A 790 -37.88 -9.11 29.39
N VAL A 791 -37.40 -8.72 28.21
CA VAL A 791 -37.08 -7.32 27.89
C VAL A 791 -38.34 -6.46 27.89
N VAL A 792 -39.45 -6.92 27.30
CA VAL A 792 -40.74 -6.22 27.28
C VAL A 792 -41.27 -6.06 28.70
N GLU A 793 -41.35 -7.13 29.49
CA GLU A 793 -41.86 -7.07 30.87
C GLU A 793 -41.05 -6.10 31.73
N MET A 794 -39.72 -6.14 31.63
CA MET A 794 -38.84 -5.27 32.39
C MET A 794 -38.86 -3.83 31.88
N SER A 795 -38.95 -3.61 30.56
CA SER A 795 -39.01 -2.25 29.99
C SER A 795 -40.32 -1.56 30.37
N LYS A 796 -41.45 -2.28 30.36
CA LYS A 796 -42.73 -1.77 30.90
C LYS A 796 -42.61 -1.33 32.36
N LYS A 797 -41.96 -2.14 33.20
CA LYS A 797 -41.76 -1.83 34.63
C LYS A 797 -40.81 -0.64 34.88
N VAL A 798 -39.77 -0.47 34.06
CA VAL A 798 -38.69 0.51 34.30
C VAL A 798 -38.91 1.81 33.53
N LEU A 799 -39.32 1.73 32.27
CA LEU A 799 -39.46 2.85 31.33
C LEU A 799 -40.91 3.28 31.13
N GLY A 800 -41.87 2.39 31.43
CA GLY A 800 -43.30 2.58 31.14
C GLY A 800 -43.72 2.00 29.80
N ASP A 801 -45.04 1.87 29.62
CA ASP A 801 -45.65 1.26 28.42
C ASP A 801 -45.52 2.14 27.17
N GLU A 802 -45.51 3.46 27.33
CA GLU A 802 -45.47 4.43 26.21
C GLU A 802 -44.03 4.76 25.76
N HIS A 803 -43.01 4.25 26.45
CA HIS A 803 -41.63 4.60 26.12
C HIS A 803 -41.20 3.99 24.76
N PRO A 804 -40.51 4.73 23.86
CA PRO A 804 -40.14 4.25 22.53
C PRO A 804 -39.40 2.89 22.53
N HIS A 805 -38.43 2.68 23.43
CA HIS A 805 -37.77 1.37 23.56
C HIS A 805 -38.68 0.23 24.01
N THR A 806 -39.71 0.49 24.81
CA THR A 806 -40.71 -0.52 25.17
C THR A 806 -41.52 -0.91 23.94
N LEU A 807 -41.94 0.08 23.13
CA LEU A 807 -42.67 -0.14 21.88
C LEU A 807 -41.86 -0.91 20.84
N ILE A 808 -40.58 -0.56 20.66
CA ILE A 808 -39.67 -1.31 19.77
C ILE A 808 -39.55 -2.76 20.23
N SER A 809 -39.39 -2.99 21.53
CA SER A 809 -39.26 -4.35 22.08
C SER A 809 -40.55 -5.17 21.89
N MET A 810 -41.72 -4.54 22.04
CA MET A 810 -43.02 -5.17 21.76
C MET A 810 -43.19 -5.48 20.26
N GLY A 811 -42.79 -4.58 19.38
CA GLY A 811 -42.81 -4.80 17.93
C GLY A 811 -41.88 -5.94 17.48
N ASN A 812 -40.70 -6.06 18.10
CA ASN A 812 -39.78 -7.17 17.85
C ASN A 812 -40.39 -8.51 18.33
N LEU A 813 -40.98 -8.53 19.51
CA LEU A 813 -41.70 -9.71 20.02
C LEU A 813 -42.84 -10.13 19.10
N ALA A 814 -43.60 -9.17 18.56
CA ALA A 814 -44.65 -9.46 17.60
C ALA A 814 -44.10 -10.06 16.29
N SER A 815 -42.99 -9.52 15.78
CA SER A 815 -42.28 -10.10 14.63
C SER A 815 -41.80 -11.52 14.90
N THR A 816 -41.36 -11.82 16.12
CA THR A 816 -41.00 -13.18 16.55
C THR A 816 -42.22 -14.10 16.58
N TYR A 817 -43.35 -13.66 17.15
CA TYR A 817 -44.60 -14.43 17.09
C TYR A 817 -45.05 -14.69 15.66
N ARG A 818 -44.93 -13.68 14.79
CA ARG A 818 -45.29 -13.81 13.38
C ARG A 818 -44.46 -14.89 12.70
N ASN A 819 -43.14 -14.88 12.89
CA ASN A 819 -42.25 -15.87 12.30
C ASN A 819 -42.43 -17.27 12.92
N GLN A 820 -42.97 -17.40 14.13
CA GLN A 820 -43.36 -18.71 14.69
C GLN A 820 -44.73 -19.21 14.20
N GLY A 821 -45.45 -18.46 13.35
CA GLY A 821 -46.80 -18.80 12.89
C GLY A 821 -47.94 -18.33 13.81
N ARG A 822 -47.64 -17.59 14.90
CA ARG A 822 -48.62 -17.10 15.89
C ARG A 822 -49.18 -15.72 15.50
N TRP A 823 -49.77 -15.63 14.31
CA TRP A 823 -50.14 -14.36 13.68
C TRP A 823 -51.21 -13.54 14.42
N LYS A 824 -52.13 -14.18 15.14
CA LYS A 824 -53.16 -13.47 15.93
C LYS A 824 -52.55 -12.73 17.13
N GLU A 825 -51.56 -13.35 17.77
CA GLU A 825 -50.84 -12.74 18.89
C GLU A 825 -49.95 -11.60 18.38
N ALA A 826 -49.28 -11.80 17.24
CA ALA A 826 -48.53 -10.75 16.56
C ALA A 826 -49.40 -9.53 16.21
N GLU A 827 -50.55 -9.76 15.55
CA GLU A 827 -51.50 -8.70 15.17
C GLU A 827 -51.98 -7.90 16.40
N THR A 828 -52.37 -8.60 17.46
CA THR A 828 -52.86 -7.96 18.69
C THR A 828 -51.81 -7.01 19.28
N LEU A 829 -50.55 -7.45 19.28
CA LEU A 829 -49.44 -6.67 19.82
C LEU A 829 -49.02 -5.53 18.87
N GLU A 830 -48.98 -5.77 17.56
CA GLU A 830 -48.65 -4.77 16.53
C GLU A 830 -49.67 -3.63 16.48
N VAL A 831 -50.96 -3.93 16.56
CA VAL A 831 -52.02 -2.90 16.60
C VAL A 831 -51.84 -1.99 17.81
N GLN A 832 -51.55 -2.56 18.99
CA GLN A 832 -51.25 -1.78 20.19
C GLN A 832 -49.99 -0.90 20.02
N VAL A 833 -48.93 -1.46 19.44
CA VAL A 833 -47.67 -0.73 19.20
C VAL A 833 -47.88 0.42 18.21
N ILE A 834 -48.67 0.22 17.15
CA ILE A 834 -48.97 1.26 16.16
C ILE A 834 -49.79 2.39 16.79
N GLU A 835 -50.86 2.08 17.53
CA GLU A 835 -51.68 3.10 18.20
C GLU A 835 -50.83 3.97 19.14
N MET A 836 -49.97 3.33 19.93
CA MET A 836 -49.11 4.02 20.88
C MET A 836 -47.98 4.81 20.19
N SER A 837 -47.33 4.24 19.18
CA SER A 837 -46.24 4.90 18.45
C SER A 837 -46.74 6.12 17.67
N LYS A 838 -47.95 6.05 17.08
CA LYS A 838 -48.60 7.24 16.48
C LYS A 838 -48.83 8.34 17.50
N LYS A 839 -49.28 8.00 18.71
CA LYS A 839 -49.50 8.96 19.80
C LYS A 839 -48.20 9.60 20.31
N VAL A 840 -47.13 8.82 20.44
CA VAL A 840 -45.88 9.26 21.10
C VAL A 840 -44.87 9.84 20.12
N LEU A 841 -44.69 9.22 18.95
CA LEU A 841 -43.65 9.55 17.96
C LEU A 841 -44.21 10.27 16.73
N GLY A 842 -45.52 10.13 16.47
CA GLY A 842 -46.19 10.65 15.28
C GLY A 842 -46.24 9.64 14.12
N ASP A 843 -47.08 9.95 13.13
CA ASP A 843 -47.36 9.06 11.99
C ASP A 843 -46.17 8.91 11.02
N GLU A 844 -45.36 9.96 10.85
CA GLU A 844 -44.24 9.98 9.89
C GLU A 844 -42.93 9.42 10.49
N HIS A 845 -42.90 9.05 11.77
CA HIS A 845 -41.67 8.60 12.43
C HIS A 845 -41.22 7.21 11.91
N PRO A 846 -39.92 6.99 11.64
CA PRO A 846 -39.42 5.72 11.09
C PRO A 846 -39.83 4.46 11.88
N ASP A 847 -39.85 4.54 13.22
CA ASP A 847 -40.28 3.43 14.07
C ASP A 847 -41.79 3.14 13.96
N THR A 848 -42.62 4.17 13.76
CA THR A 848 -44.06 4.02 13.50
C THR A 848 -44.29 3.35 12.15
N LEU A 849 -43.56 3.78 11.12
CA LEU A 849 -43.61 3.18 9.78
C LEU A 849 -43.15 1.72 9.79
N THR A 850 -42.10 1.40 10.54
CA THR A 850 -41.60 0.02 10.73
C THR A 850 -42.66 -0.85 11.39
N SER A 851 -43.35 -0.34 12.41
CA SER A 851 -44.44 -1.05 13.08
C SER A 851 -45.64 -1.30 12.15
N ILE A 852 -46.01 -0.33 11.31
CA ILE A 852 -47.05 -0.50 10.28
C ILE A 852 -46.65 -1.56 9.24
N ASN A 853 -45.38 -1.56 8.83
CA ASN A 853 -44.85 -2.58 7.91
C ASN A 853 -44.87 -3.99 8.53
N HIS A 854 -44.61 -4.11 9.83
CA HIS A 854 -44.73 -5.39 10.55
C HIS A 854 -46.18 -5.90 10.53
N LEU A 855 -47.16 -5.03 10.85
CA LEU A 855 -48.59 -5.38 10.76
C LEU A 855 -49.01 -5.78 9.35
N ALA A 856 -48.54 -5.06 8.33
CA ALA A 856 -48.83 -5.41 6.94
C ALA A 856 -48.27 -6.81 6.57
N SER A 857 -47.09 -7.14 7.07
CA SER A 857 -46.49 -8.48 6.90
C SER A 857 -47.27 -9.56 7.65
N THR A 858 -47.85 -9.23 8.82
CA THR A 858 -48.75 -10.13 9.55
C THR A 858 -50.07 -10.35 8.79
N TYR A 859 -50.68 -9.30 8.23
CA TYR A 859 -51.84 -9.44 7.34
C TYR A 859 -51.54 -10.25 6.10
N TRP A 860 -50.36 -10.06 5.52
CA TRP A 860 -49.90 -10.87 4.39
C TRP A 860 -49.83 -12.36 4.75
N ASN A 861 -49.21 -12.70 5.89
CA ASN A 861 -49.14 -14.07 6.39
C ASN A 861 -50.53 -14.68 6.70
N GLN A 862 -51.50 -13.87 7.11
CA GLN A 862 -52.88 -14.32 7.34
C GLN A 862 -53.69 -14.49 6.04
N GLY A 863 -53.15 -14.15 4.86
CA GLY A 863 -53.86 -14.15 3.58
C GLY A 863 -54.70 -12.89 3.32
N ARG A 864 -54.61 -11.85 4.16
CA ARG A 864 -55.35 -10.57 4.05
C ARG A 864 -54.60 -9.57 3.16
N TRP A 865 -54.31 -9.96 1.92
CA TRP A 865 -53.40 -9.21 1.04
C TRP A 865 -53.88 -7.80 0.66
N LYS A 866 -55.19 -7.53 0.60
CA LYS A 866 -55.71 -6.18 0.32
C LYS A 866 -55.43 -5.21 1.47
N GLU A 867 -55.51 -5.69 2.71
CA GLU A 867 -55.20 -4.88 3.89
C GLU A 867 -53.69 -4.66 4.00
N ALA A 868 -52.90 -5.69 3.70
CA ALA A 868 -51.45 -5.58 3.60
C ALA A 868 -51.01 -4.54 2.56
N GLU A 869 -51.59 -4.59 1.35
CA GLU A 869 -51.32 -3.64 0.26
C GLU A 869 -51.61 -2.20 0.70
N THR A 870 -52.77 -1.97 1.31
CA THR A 870 -53.19 -0.63 1.75
C THR A 870 -52.17 -0.01 2.71
N LEU A 871 -51.69 -0.79 3.68
CA LEU A 871 -50.66 -0.35 4.63
C LEU A 871 -49.28 -0.18 3.97
N GLN A 872 -48.87 -1.12 3.12
CA GLN A 872 -47.56 -1.09 2.45
C GLN A 872 -47.42 0.11 1.50
N VAL A 873 -48.45 0.43 0.73
CA VAL A 873 -48.45 1.60 -0.16
C VAL A 873 -48.25 2.89 0.64
N GLN A 874 -48.98 3.04 1.75
CA GLN A 874 -48.84 4.20 2.66
C GLN A 874 -47.42 4.27 3.25
N VAL A 875 -46.86 3.14 3.71
CA VAL A 875 -45.51 3.09 4.28
C VAL A 875 -44.45 3.43 3.25
N ILE A 876 -44.56 2.97 2.01
CA ILE A 876 -43.59 3.28 0.94
C ILE A 876 -43.62 4.76 0.60
N GLU A 877 -44.81 5.34 0.40
CA GLU A 877 -44.94 6.78 0.10
C GLU A 877 -44.28 7.63 1.19
N MET A 878 -44.55 7.30 2.46
CA MET A 878 -43.97 8.03 3.58
C MET A 878 -42.46 7.76 3.76
N SER A 879 -42.01 6.52 3.62
CA SER A 879 -40.58 6.17 3.75
C SER A 879 -39.73 6.81 2.66
N LYS A 880 -40.25 6.92 1.43
CA LYS A 880 -39.58 7.67 0.35
C LYS A 880 -39.44 9.15 0.69
N LYS A 881 -40.48 9.75 1.28
CA LYS A 881 -40.47 11.16 1.71
C LYS A 881 -39.50 11.40 2.88
N VAL A 882 -39.46 10.51 3.87
CA VAL A 882 -38.72 10.72 5.13
C VAL A 882 -37.27 10.22 5.06
N LEU A 883 -37.03 9.04 4.47
CA LEU A 883 -35.74 8.34 4.45
C LEU A 883 -35.07 8.37 3.08
N GLY A 884 -35.85 8.54 2.01
CA GLY A 884 -35.39 8.47 0.63
C GLY A 884 -35.59 7.10 -0.02
N ASP A 885 -35.47 7.07 -1.36
CA ASP A 885 -35.71 5.88 -2.18
C ASP A 885 -34.69 4.76 -1.96
N GLU A 886 -33.42 5.12 -1.71
CA GLU A 886 -32.32 4.14 -1.57
C GLU A 886 -32.18 3.59 -0.14
N HIS A 887 -33.00 4.05 0.82
CA HIS A 887 -32.87 3.64 2.20
C HIS A 887 -33.28 2.17 2.39
N PRO A 888 -32.51 1.34 3.13
CA PRO A 888 -32.83 -0.09 3.32
C PRO A 888 -34.26 -0.38 3.79
N HIS A 889 -34.80 0.40 4.73
CA HIS A 889 -36.21 0.27 5.14
C HIS A 889 -37.21 0.53 4.00
N THR A 890 -36.97 1.51 3.13
CA THR A 890 -37.81 1.76 1.95
C THR A 890 -37.76 0.58 0.99
N LEU A 891 -36.56 0.02 0.75
CA LEU A 891 -36.38 -1.15 -0.11
C LEU A 891 -37.07 -2.40 0.45
N ILE A 892 -37.01 -2.64 1.75
CA ILE A 892 -37.73 -3.74 2.41
C ILE A 892 -39.24 -3.58 2.22
N SER A 893 -39.80 -2.39 2.43
CA SER A 893 -41.23 -2.14 2.22
C SER A 893 -41.64 -2.31 0.76
N MET A 894 -40.82 -1.87 -0.19
CA MET A 894 -41.05 -2.14 -1.62
C MET A 894 -41.02 -3.63 -1.96
N GLY A 895 -40.06 -4.39 -1.43
CA GLY A 895 -40.01 -5.85 -1.61
C GLY A 895 -41.23 -6.55 -1.01
N ASN A 896 -41.71 -6.10 0.15
CA ASN A 896 -42.93 -6.61 0.77
C ASN A 896 -44.18 -6.32 -0.08
N LEU A 897 -44.30 -5.11 -0.66
CA LEU A 897 -45.38 -4.78 -1.58
C LEU A 897 -45.33 -5.63 -2.85
N ALA A 898 -44.14 -5.88 -3.40
CA ALA A 898 -44.00 -6.74 -4.57
C ALA A 898 -44.47 -8.18 -4.27
N SER A 899 -44.11 -8.71 -3.10
CA SER A 899 -44.61 -10.02 -2.63
C SER A 899 -46.14 -10.02 -2.44
N THR A 900 -46.73 -8.91 -2.00
CA THR A 900 -48.20 -8.77 -1.95
C THR A 900 -48.82 -8.77 -3.35
N TYR A 901 -48.27 -8.02 -4.31
CA TYR A 901 -48.73 -8.06 -5.71
C TYR A 901 -48.59 -9.46 -6.32
N TRP A 902 -47.51 -10.16 -6.00
CA TRP A 902 -47.28 -11.52 -6.43
C TRP A 902 -48.39 -12.46 -5.95
N ASN A 903 -48.77 -12.40 -4.66
CA ASN A 903 -49.85 -13.23 -4.10
C ASN A 903 -51.23 -12.87 -4.66
N GLN A 904 -51.44 -11.61 -5.08
CA GLN A 904 -52.66 -11.19 -5.76
C GLN A 904 -52.70 -11.59 -7.25
N GLY A 905 -51.66 -12.24 -7.79
CA GLY A 905 -51.56 -12.61 -9.21
C GLY A 905 -51.09 -11.47 -10.13
N ARG A 906 -50.66 -10.32 -9.59
CA ARG A 906 -50.20 -9.13 -10.33
C ARG A 906 -48.70 -9.20 -10.64
N TRP A 907 -48.25 -10.28 -11.29
CA TRP A 907 -46.81 -10.59 -11.43
C TRP A 907 -45.98 -9.56 -12.21
N LYS A 908 -46.57 -8.82 -13.16
CA LYS A 908 -45.85 -7.76 -13.89
C LYS A 908 -45.51 -6.57 -12.99
N GLU A 909 -46.41 -6.23 -12.09
CA GLU A 909 -46.20 -5.15 -11.12
C GLU A 909 -45.18 -5.57 -10.06
N ALA A 910 -45.26 -6.83 -9.60
CA ALA A 910 -44.26 -7.44 -8.73
C ALA A 910 -42.85 -7.42 -9.37
N GLU A 911 -42.70 -7.90 -10.62
CA GLU A 911 -41.43 -7.90 -11.34
C GLU A 911 -40.82 -6.50 -11.45
N THR A 912 -41.64 -5.51 -11.83
CA THR A 912 -41.18 -4.12 -12.00
C THR A 912 -40.57 -3.58 -10.70
N LEU A 913 -41.22 -3.87 -9.57
CA LEU A 913 -40.77 -3.40 -8.26
C LEU A 913 -39.56 -4.21 -7.76
N GLU A 914 -39.57 -5.53 -7.92
CA GLU A 914 -38.49 -6.43 -7.52
C GLU A 914 -37.18 -6.17 -8.26
N VAL A 915 -37.22 -5.91 -9.58
CA VAL A 915 -36.02 -5.54 -10.34
C VAL A 915 -35.40 -4.28 -9.78
N GLN A 916 -36.20 -3.25 -9.47
CA GLN A 916 -35.72 -2.03 -8.84
C GLN A 916 -35.11 -2.28 -7.46
N VAL A 917 -35.77 -3.10 -6.62
CA VAL A 917 -35.26 -3.46 -5.29
C VAL A 917 -33.95 -4.23 -5.37
N VAL A 918 -33.82 -5.20 -6.29
CA VAL A 918 -32.59 -5.99 -6.49
C VAL A 918 -31.44 -5.09 -6.94
N GLU A 919 -31.66 -4.22 -7.93
CA GLU A 919 -30.61 -3.30 -8.40
C GLU A 919 -30.14 -2.36 -7.28
N MET A 920 -31.08 -1.76 -6.54
CA MET A 920 -30.74 -0.82 -5.48
C MET A 920 -30.12 -1.51 -4.26
N SER A 921 -30.62 -2.67 -3.84
CA SER A 921 -30.05 -3.42 -2.71
C SER A 921 -28.63 -3.88 -2.99
N LYS A 922 -28.32 -4.32 -4.22
CA LYS A 922 -26.93 -4.62 -4.66
C LYS A 922 -26.02 -3.40 -4.54
N LYS A 923 -26.49 -2.22 -4.98
CA LYS A 923 -25.73 -0.96 -4.90
C LYS A 923 -25.50 -0.52 -3.45
N VAL A 924 -26.51 -0.65 -2.60
CA VAL A 924 -26.53 -0.07 -1.24
C VAL A 924 -25.93 -1.01 -0.19
N LEU A 925 -26.32 -2.29 -0.21
CA LEU A 925 -25.96 -3.30 0.80
C LEU A 925 -24.89 -4.28 0.29
N GLY A 926 -24.80 -4.48 -1.03
CA GLY A 926 -23.93 -5.45 -1.67
C GLY A 926 -24.65 -6.75 -2.04
N ASP A 927 -24.01 -7.54 -2.90
CA ASP A 927 -24.58 -8.79 -3.46
C ASP A 927 -24.80 -9.89 -2.42
N GLU A 928 -23.90 -9.99 -1.43
CA GLU A 928 -23.92 -11.06 -0.42
C GLU A 928 -24.83 -10.74 0.79
N HIS A 929 -25.43 -9.55 0.85
CA HIS A 929 -26.24 -9.16 1.99
C HIS A 929 -27.55 -9.96 2.04
N PRO A 930 -27.99 -10.48 3.22
CA PRO A 930 -29.21 -11.30 3.34
C PRO A 930 -30.44 -10.68 2.67
N ASN A 931 -30.73 -9.40 2.91
CA ASN A 931 -31.86 -8.70 2.26
C ASN A 931 -31.77 -8.64 0.72
N THR A 932 -30.55 -8.54 0.16
CA THR A 932 -30.33 -8.59 -1.29
C THR A 932 -30.66 -9.98 -1.82
N LEU A 933 -30.22 -11.04 -1.12
CA LEU A 933 -30.53 -12.42 -1.46
C LEU A 933 -32.04 -12.71 -1.40
N THR A 934 -32.73 -12.23 -0.37
CA THR A 934 -34.20 -12.34 -0.26
C THR A 934 -34.89 -11.66 -1.44
N SER A 935 -34.43 -10.47 -1.85
CA SER A 935 -34.99 -9.73 -2.99
C SER A 935 -34.77 -10.47 -4.31
N ILE A 936 -33.59 -11.07 -4.52
CA ILE A 936 -33.31 -11.89 -5.70
C ILE A 936 -34.19 -13.14 -5.71
N ASN A 937 -34.41 -13.77 -4.54
CA ASN A 937 -35.27 -14.94 -4.42
C ASN A 937 -36.73 -14.61 -4.76
N HIS A 938 -37.25 -13.45 -4.33
CA HIS A 938 -38.59 -12.98 -4.71
C HIS A 938 -38.70 -12.79 -6.23
N LEU A 939 -37.71 -12.11 -6.85
CA LEU A 939 -37.66 -11.94 -8.31
C LEU A 939 -37.65 -13.29 -9.05
N ALA A 940 -36.88 -14.26 -8.55
CA ALA A 940 -36.83 -15.59 -9.14
C ALA A 940 -38.19 -16.33 -9.02
N SER A 941 -38.88 -16.18 -7.89
CA SER A 941 -40.25 -16.70 -7.71
C SER A 941 -41.26 -16.02 -8.63
N THR A 942 -41.08 -14.75 -8.96
CA THR A 942 -41.90 -14.05 -9.97
C THR A 942 -41.63 -14.60 -11.38
N TYR A 943 -40.36 -14.77 -11.76
CA TYR A 943 -40.01 -15.41 -13.04
C TYR A 943 -40.55 -16.84 -13.15
N TRP A 944 -40.53 -17.58 -12.04
CA TRP A 944 -41.09 -18.92 -11.98
C TRP A 944 -42.59 -18.94 -12.29
N ASN A 945 -43.39 -18.03 -11.70
CA ASN A 945 -44.83 -17.92 -11.99
C ASN A 945 -45.13 -17.45 -13.41
N GLN A 946 -44.25 -16.64 -14.01
CA GLN A 946 -44.35 -16.24 -15.41
C GLN A 946 -43.95 -17.35 -16.40
N GLY A 947 -43.56 -18.54 -15.92
CA GLY A 947 -43.10 -19.65 -16.76
C GLY A 947 -41.65 -19.54 -17.24
N ARG A 948 -40.89 -18.54 -16.76
CA ARG A 948 -39.49 -18.29 -17.12
C ARG A 948 -38.53 -19.11 -16.26
N TRP A 949 -38.72 -20.44 -16.23
CA TRP A 949 -38.05 -21.32 -15.28
C TRP A 949 -36.52 -21.37 -15.39
N LYS A 950 -35.94 -21.14 -16.57
CA LYS A 950 -34.47 -21.09 -16.74
C LYS A 950 -33.85 -19.87 -16.06
N GLU A 951 -34.54 -18.73 -16.13
CA GLU A 951 -34.09 -17.49 -15.48
C GLU A 951 -34.24 -17.61 -13.97
N ALA A 952 -35.37 -18.18 -13.51
CA ALA A 952 -35.60 -18.50 -12.11
C ALA A 952 -34.53 -19.45 -11.55
N GLU A 953 -34.21 -20.54 -12.27
CA GLU A 953 -33.15 -21.49 -11.88
C GLU A 953 -31.80 -20.78 -11.73
N THR A 954 -31.43 -19.95 -12.70
CA THR A 954 -30.14 -19.24 -12.68
C THR A 954 -29.99 -18.39 -11.42
N LEU A 955 -31.04 -17.62 -11.07
CA LEU A 955 -31.03 -16.79 -9.87
C LEU A 955 -31.10 -17.63 -8.59
N GLN A 956 -31.94 -18.66 -8.54
CA GLN A 956 -32.10 -19.51 -7.35
C GLN A 956 -30.85 -20.30 -7.01
N VAL A 957 -30.12 -20.83 -8.01
CA VAL A 957 -28.83 -21.50 -7.78
C VAL A 957 -27.82 -20.55 -7.13
N GLN A 958 -27.73 -19.32 -7.64
CA GLN A 958 -26.84 -18.29 -7.07
C GLN A 958 -27.24 -17.94 -5.64
N VAL A 959 -28.55 -17.77 -5.37
CA VAL A 959 -29.05 -17.46 -4.03
C VAL A 959 -28.77 -18.60 -3.06
N VAL A 960 -29.02 -19.86 -3.44
CA VAL A 960 -28.75 -21.04 -2.59
C VAL A 960 -27.26 -21.15 -2.26
N GLU A 961 -26.38 -20.98 -3.24
CA GLU A 961 -24.93 -21.02 -2.99
C GLU A 961 -24.50 -19.91 -2.01
N MET A 962 -24.98 -18.69 -2.24
CA MET A 962 -24.59 -17.55 -1.41
C MET A 962 -25.22 -17.59 -0.02
N SER A 963 -26.49 -17.99 0.11
CA SER A 963 -27.16 -18.08 1.41
C SER A 963 -26.53 -19.17 2.29
N LYS A 964 -26.10 -20.30 1.70
CA LYS A 964 -25.32 -21.32 2.41
C LYS A 964 -24.00 -20.77 2.94
N LYS A 965 -23.30 -19.96 2.15
CA LYS A 965 -22.03 -19.33 2.55
C LYS A 965 -22.23 -18.30 3.67
N VAL A 966 -23.23 -17.43 3.55
CA VAL A 966 -23.43 -16.28 4.45
C VAL A 966 -24.20 -16.65 5.72
N LEU A 967 -25.31 -17.38 5.57
CA LEU A 967 -26.24 -17.71 6.67
C LEU A 967 -26.00 -19.12 7.23
N GLY A 968 -25.62 -20.06 6.36
CA GLY A 968 -25.46 -21.47 6.68
C GLY A 968 -26.61 -22.33 6.13
N ASP A 969 -26.42 -23.64 6.15
CA ASP A 969 -27.36 -24.62 5.59
C ASP A 969 -28.69 -24.73 6.36
N GLU A 970 -28.65 -24.55 7.69
CA GLU A 970 -29.81 -24.72 8.57
C GLU A 970 -30.68 -23.45 8.68
N HIS A 971 -30.25 -22.34 8.07
CA HIS A 971 -30.97 -21.07 8.19
C HIS A 971 -32.32 -21.13 7.45
N PRO A 972 -33.43 -20.63 8.04
CA PRO A 972 -34.75 -20.65 7.40
C PRO A 972 -34.76 -20.10 5.96
N ASP A 973 -34.13 -18.95 5.72
CA ASP A 973 -34.05 -18.35 4.37
C ASP A 973 -33.26 -19.22 3.37
N THR A 974 -32.25 -19.95 3.82
CA THR A 974 -31.53 -20.92 2.97
C THR A 974 -32.44 -22.08 2.59
N LEU A 975 -33.20 -22.60 3.56
CA LEU A 975 -34.17 -23.68 3.31
C LEU A 975 -35.27 -23.24 2.35
N THR A 976 -35.80 -22.02 2.51
CA THR A 976 -36.77 -21.43 1.58
C THR A 976 -36.21 -21.31 0.16
N SER A 977 -34.96 -20.85 0.03
CA SER A 977 -34.30 -20.75 -1.28
C SER A 977 -34.09 -22.12 -1.95
N ILE A 978 -33.72 -23.15 -1.18
CA ILE A 978 -33.60 -24.52 -1.67
C ILE A 978 -34.96 -25.07 -2.11
N ASN A 979 -36.02 -24.80 -1.34
CA ASN A 979 -37.38 -25.18 -1.72
C ASN A 979 -37.83 -24.53 -3.03
N HIS A 980 -37.54 -23.24 -3.24
CA HIS A 980 -37.86 -22.55 -4.49
C HIS A 980 -37.12 -23.18 -5.67
N LEU A 981 -35.83 -23.50 -5.51
CA LEU A 981 -35.05 -24.22 -6.53
C LEU A 981 -35.65 -25.61 -6.83
N ALA A 982 -36.05 -26.34 -5.79
CA ALA A 982 -36.68 -27.65 -5.95
C ALA A 982 -38.03 -27.56 -6.69
N SER A 983 -38.83 -26.53 -6.41
CA SER A 983 -40.07 -26.24 -7.15
C SER A 983 -39.79 -25.90 -8.61
N THR A 984 -38.70 -25.20 -8.92
CA THR A 984 -38.27 -24.95 -10.31
C THR A 984 -37.88 -26.25 -11.01
N TYR A 985 -37.07 -27.11 -10.39
CA TYR A 985 -36.74 -28.43 -10.93
C TYR A 985 -37.98 -29.29 -11.15
N TRP A 986 -38.94 -29.24 -10.23
CA TRP A 986 -40.20 -29.95 -10.37
C TRP A 986 -40.98 -29.51 -11.61
N ASN A 987 -41.07 -28.21 -11.89
CA ASN A 987 -41.74 -27.69 -13.09
C ASN A 987 -41.00 -28.02 -14.39
N GLN A 988 -39.68 -28.16 -14.33
CA GLN A 988 -38.88 -28.64 -15.46
C GLN A 988 -38.98 -30.17 -15.69
N GLY A 989 -39.75 -30.90 -14.87
CA GLY A 989 -39.87 -32.37 -14.95
C GLY A 989 -38.69 -33.12 -14.32
N ARG A 990 -37.77 -32.43 -13.63
CA ARG A 990 -36.59 -33.01 -12.95
C ARG A 990 -36.96 -33.50 -11.54
N TRP A 991 -37.98 -34.36 -11.44
CA TRP A 991 -38.59 -34.74 -10.16
C TRP A 991 -37.64 -35.45 -9.18
N LYS A 992 -36.63 -36.18 -9.66
CA LYS A 992 -35.62 -36.82 -8.79
C LYS A 992 -34.72 -35.80 -8.08
N GLU A 993 -34.37 -34.73 -8.79
CA GLU A 993 -33.55 -33.64 -8.22
C GLU A 993 -34.39 -32.82 -7.24
N ALA A 994 -35.65 -32.54 -7.60
CA ALA A 994 -36.61 -31.88 -6.71
C ALA A 994 -36.84 -32.70 -5.42
N GLU A 995 -37.05 -34.02 -5.53
CA GLU A 995 -37.20 -34.92 -4.38
C GLU A 995 -35.98 -34.88 -3.47
N THR A 996 -34.76 -34.95 -4.04
CA THR A 996 -33.52 -34.94 -3.25
C THR A 996 -33.41 -33.68 -2.40
N LEU A 997 -33.71 -32.51 -2.98
CA LEU A 997 -33.69 -31.23 -2.26
C LEU A 997 -34.84 -31.12 -1.25
N GLN A 998 -36.06 -31.51 -1.63
CA GLN A 998 -37.23 -31.41 -0.76
C GLN A 998 -37.15 -32.34 0.45
N VAL A 999 -36.60 -33.55 0.32
CA VAL A 999 -36.37 -34.44 1.46
C VAL A 999 -35.41 -33.79 2.46
N GLN A 1000 -34.31 -33.22 1.98
CA GLN A 1000 -33.35 -32.51 2.82
C GLN A 1000 -34.00 -31.32 3.54
N VAL A 1001 -34.79 -30.52 2.82
CA VAL A 1001 -35.48 -29.37 3.42
C VAL A 1001 -36.52 -29.81 4.44
N VAL A 1002 -37.34 -30.82 4.16
CA VAL A 1002 -38.32 -31.33 5.13
C VAL A 1002 -37.64 -31.82 6.42
N GLU A 1003 -36.55 -32.59 6.30
CA GLU A 1003 -35.80 -33.06 7.48
C GLU A 1003 -35.26 -31.88 8.29
N MET A 1004 -34.66 -30.89 7.63
CA MET A 1004 -34.05 -29.74 8.30
C MET A 1004 -35.08 -28.77 8.88
N SER A 1005 -36.16 -28.47 8.16
CA SER A 1005 -37.25 -27.61 8.64
C SER A 1005 -37.94 -28.23 9.86
N LYS A 1006 -38.14 -29.55 9.91
CA LYS A 1006 -38.63 -30.23 11.12
C LYS A 1006 -37.70 -30.04 12.32
N LYS A 1007 -36.39 -30.15 12.10
CA LYS A 1007 -35.39 -29.96 13.15
C LYS A 1007 -35.33 -28.51 13.66
N VAL A 1008 -35.34 -27.53 12.75
CA VAL A 1008 -35.09 -26.11 13.08
C VAL A 1008 -36.37 -25.39 13.48
N LEU A 1009 -37.45 -25.55 12.71
CA LEU A 1009 -38.72 -24.82 12.89
C LEU A 1009 -39.74 -25.63 13.69
N GLY A 1010 -39.68 -26.97 13.57
CA GLY A 1010 -40.65 -27.90 14.16
C GLY A 1010 -41.67 -28.41 13.14
N ASP A 1011 -42.39 -29.47 13.52
CA ASP A 1011 -43.34 -30.17 12.64
C ASP A 1011 -44.58 -29.33 12.30
N GLU A 1012 -45.05 -28.50 13.22
CA GLU A 1012 -46.28 -27.71 13.06
C GLU A 1012 -46.05 -26.36 12.34
N HIS A 1013 -44.79 -26.01 12.05
CA HIS A 1013 -44.47 -24.72 11.46
C HIS A 1013 -45.02 -24.59 10.02
N PRO A 1014 -45.62 -23.44 9.62
CA PRO A 1014 -46.18 -23.26 8.28
C PRO A 1014 -45.22 -23.59 7.13
N ASP A 1015 -43.95 -23.22 7.24
CA ASP A 1015 -42.94 -23.52 6.22
C ASP A 1015 -42.57 -25.01 6.15
N THR A 1016 -42.58 -25.71 7.29
CA THR A 1016 -42.38 -27.16 7.32
C THR A 1016 -43.54 -27.87 6.61
N LEU A 1017 -44.78 -27.44 6.87
CA LEU A 1017 -45.97 -27.98 6.21
C LEU A 1017 -45.95 -27.72 4.70
N THR A 1018 -45.54 -26.53 4.28
CA THR A 1018 -45.36 -26.18 2.86
C THR A 1018 -44.32 -27.09 2.20
N SER A 1019 -43.19 -27.32 2.87
CA SER A 1019 -42.13 -28.22 2.38
C SER A 1019 -42.61 -29.66 2.22
N ILE A 1020 -43.40 -30.16 3.19
CA ILE A 1020 -43.99 -31.50 3.13
C ILE A 1020 -45.00 -31.59 1.98
N ASN A 1021 -45.81 -30.56 1.76
CA ASN A 1021 -46.77 -30.51 0.65
C ASN A 1021 -46.06 -30.51 -0.71
N HIS A 1022 -44.92 -29.80 -0.85
CA HIS A 1022 -44.10 -29.84 -2.05
C HIS A 1022 -43.53 -31.25 -2.31
N LEU A 1023 -43.01 -31.90 -1.27
CA LEU A 1023 -42.53 -33.29 -1.37
C LEU A 1023 -43.66 -34.26 -1.77
N ALA A 1024 -44.85 -34.10 -1.18
CA ALA A 1024 -46.01 -34.91 -1.52
C ALA A 1024 -46.45 -34.71 -2.98
N SER A 1025 -46.37 -33.47 -3.48
CA SER A 1025 -46.65 -33.14 -4.88
C SER A 1025 -45.62 -33.76 -5.83
N THR A 1026 -44.36 -33.87 -5.42
CA THR A 1026 -43.33 -34.60 -6.17
C THR A 1026 -43.62 -36.10 -6.21
N TYR A 1027 -43.96 -36.73 -5.08
CA TYR A 1027 -44.38 -38.13 -5.05
C TYR A 1027 -45.60 -38.39 -5.92
N TRP A 1028 -46.57 -37.48 -5.92
CA TRP A 1028 -47.75 -37.58 -6.77
C TRP A 1028 -47.39 -37.62 -8.26
N ASN A 1029 -46.49 -36.74 -8.73
CA ASN A 1029 -46.03 -36.71 -10.12
C ASN A 1029 -45.21 -37.94 -10.52
N GLN A 1030 -44.51 -38.54 -9.56
CA GLN A 1030 -43.81 -39.82 -9.75
C GLN A 1030 -44.76 -41.03 -9.76
N GLY A 1031 -46.07 -40.84 -9.57
CA GLY A 1031 -47.06 -41.93 -9.48
C GLY A 1031 -47.11 -42.62 -8.11
N ARG A 1032 -46.40 -42.12 -7.10
CA ARG A 1032 -46.34 -42.65 -5.73
C ARG A 1032 -47.51 -42.13 -4.88
N TRP A 1033 -48.75 -42.31 -5.36
CA TRP A 1033 -49.94 -41.67 -4.79
C TRP A 1033 -50.23 -42.05 -3.34
N LYS A 1034 -49.85 -43.26 -2.87
CA LYS A 1034 -50.02 -43.65 -1.47
C LYS A 1034 -49.11 -42.86 -0.52
N GLU A 1035 -47.90 -42.59 -0.94
CA GLU A 1035 -46.94 -41.80 -0.17
C GLU A 1035 -47.35 -40.33 -0.16
N ALA A 1036 -47.81 -39.80 -1.32
CA ALA A 1036 -48.39 -38.48 -1.43
C ALA A 1036 -49.61 -38.31 -0.51
N GLU A 1037 -50.54 -39.27 -0.51
CA GLU A 1037 -51.73 -39.28 0.37
C GLU A 1037 -51.32 -39.23 1.85
N THR A 1038 -50.36 -40.06 2.26
CA THR A 1038 -49.91 -40.12 3.65
C THR A 1038 -49.41 -38.75 4.14
N LEU A 1039 -48.59 -38.08 3.33
CA LEU A 1039 -48.08 -36.74 3.65
C LEU A 1039 -49.18 -35.67 3.56
N GLN A 1040 -50.03 -35.70 2.54
CA GLN A 1040 -51.10 -34.71 2.35
C GLN A 1040 -52.15 -34.76 3.45
N VAL A 1041 -52.54 -35.94 3.93
CA VAL A 1041 -53.47 -36.08 5.07
C VAL A 1041 -52.88 -35.42 6.32
N GLN A 1042 -51.61 -35.68 6.62
CA GLN A 1042 -50.91 -35.06 7.74
C GLN A 1042 -50.85 -33.54 7.61
N VAL A 1043 -50.52 -33.03 6.41
CA VAL A 1043 -50.48 -31.59 6.15
C VAL A 1043 -51.87 -30.96 6.29
N VAL A 1044 -52.93 -31.55 5.73
CA VAL A 1044 -54.29 -31.01 5.85
C VAL A 1044 -54.74 -30.94 7.30
N GLU A 1045 -54.53 -32.00 8.09
CA GLU A 1045 -54.88 -32.02 9.51
C GLU A 1045 -54.13 -30.92 10.27
N MET A 1046 -52.82 -30.79 10.06
CA MET A 1046 -51.99 -29.83 10.76
C MET A 1046 -52.25 -28.39 10.31
N SER A 1047 -52.40 -28.13 9.00
CA SER A 1047 -52.70 -26.81 8.46
C SER A 1047 -54.05 -26.30 8.95
N LYS A 1048 -55.07 -27.16 9.08
CA LYS A 1048 -56.35 -26.77 9.71
C LYS A 1048 -56.18 -26.35 11.16
N LYS A 1049 -55.35 -27.06 11.93
CA LYS A 1049 -55.06 -26.74 13.33
C LYS A 1049 -54.29 -25.42 13.48
N VAL A 1050 -53.26 -25.21 12.66
CA VAL A 1050 -52.31 -24.10 12.80
C VAL A 1050 -52.77 -22.83 12.08
N LEU A 1051 -53.16 -22.96 10.82
CA LEU A 1051 -53.51 -21.84 9.94
C LEU A 1051 -55.02 -21.54 9.95
N GLY A 1052 -55.83 -22.56 10.26
CA GLY A 1052 -57.29 -22.52 10.16
C GLY A 1052 -57.80 -23.06 8.82
N ASP A 1053 -59.11 -23.35 8.78
CA ASP A 1053 -59.79 -23.95 7.62
C ASP A 1053 -59.85 -23.01 6.40
N GLU A 1054 -59.86 -21.70 6.62
CA GLU A 1054 -60.04 -20.70 5.56
C GLU A 1054 -58.71 -20.22 4.94
N HIS A 1055 -57.57 -20.61 5.52
CA HIS A 1055 -56.28 -20.12 5.06
C HIS A 1055 -55.92 -20.65 3.67
N PRO A 1056 -55.39 -19.83 2.74
CA PRO A 1056 -55.07 -20.26 1.38
C PRO A 1056 -54.21 -21.54 1.30
N ASN A 1057 -53.15 -21.65 2.10
CA ASN A 1057 -52.31 -22.86 2.14
C ASN A 1057 -53.06 -24.12 2.63
N THR A 1058 -54.03 -23.99 3.52
CA THR A 1058 -54.89 -25.10 3.95
C THR A 1058 -55.77 -25.56 2.79
N LEU A 1059 -56.36 -24.61 2.06
CA LEU A 1059 -57.18 -24.88 0.87
C LEU A 1059 -56.37 -25.57 -0.24
N THR A 1060 -55.14 -25.10 -0.49
CA THR A 1060 -54.22 -25.73 -1.44
C THR A 1060 -53.90 -27.17 -1.04
N SER A 1061 -53.64 -27.41 0.25
CA SER A 1061 -53.36 -28.76 0.76
C SER A 1061 -54.57 -29.69 0.62
N ILE A 1062 -55.78 -29.19 0.89
CA ILE A 1062 -57.03 -29.95 0.70
C ILE A 1062 -57.25 -30.26 -0.78
N ASN A 1063 -57.03 -29.30 -1.67
CA ASN A 1063 -57.15 -29.51 -3.11
C ASN A 1063 -56.14 -30.55 -3.62
N ASN A 1064 -54.89 -30.51 -3.13
CA ASN A 1064 -53.87 -31.50 -3.47
C ASN A 1064 -54.28 -32.91 -3.03
N LEU A 1065 -54.82 -33.06 -1.82
CA LEU A 1065 -55.37 -34.32 -1.33
C LEU A 1065 -56.55 -34.81 -2.21
N ALA A 1066 -57.43 -33.90 -2.59
CA ALA A 1066 -58.57 -34.22 -3.45
C ALA A 1066 -58.11 -34.71 -4.85
N LEU A 1067 -57.07 -34.09 -5.41
CA LEU A 1067 -56.46 -34.56 -6.67
C LEU A 1067 -55.82 -35.94 -6.52
N THR A 1068 -55.21 -36.25 -5.37
CA THR A 1068 -54.69 -37.60 -5.09
C THR A 1068 -55.82 -38.62 -5.03
N TYR A 1069 -56.91 -38.33 -4.34
CA TYR A 1069 -58.11 -39.19 -4.34
C TYR A 1069 -58.70 -39.37 -5.74
N TRP A 1070 -58.72 -38.30 -6.54
CA TRP A 1070 -59.20 -38.37 -7.92
C TRP A 1070 -58.35 -39.33 -8.78
N ASN A 1071 -57.01 -39.28 -8.68
CA ASN A 1071 -56.12 -40.21 -9.40
C ASN A 1071 -56.21 -41.65 -8.91
N GLN A 1072 -56.56 -41.85 -7.64
CA GLN A 1072 -56.85 -43.18 -7.09
C GLN A 1072 -58.25 -43.70 -7.49
N GLY A 1073 -59.05 -42.93 -8.23
CA GLY A 1073 -60.42 -43.30 -8.62
C GLY A 1073 -61.48 -43.05 -7.53
N ARG A 1074 -61.11 -42.42 -6.40
CA ARG A 1074 -62.00 -42.09 -5.27
C ARG A 1074 -62.75 -40.78 -5.51
N TRP A 1075 -63.48 -40.69 -6.63
CA TRP A 1075 -64.08 -39.43 -7.11
C TRP A 1075 -65.12 -38.80 -6.18
N LYS A 1076 -65.81 -39.59 -5.34
CA LYS A 1076 -66.76 -39.06 -4.35
C LYS A 1076 -66.06 -38.32 -3.21
N GLU A 1077 -64.91 -38.82 -2.78
CA GLU A 1077 -64.11 -38.19 -1.73
C GLU A 1077 -63.42 -36.94 -2.29
N ALA A 1078 -62.92 -37.01 -3.52
CA ALA A 1078 -62.38 -35.86 -4.24
C ALA A 1078 -63.43 -34.74 -4.40
N GLU A 1079 -64.66 -35.08 -4.82
CA GLU A 1079 -65.77 -34.12 -4.93
C GLU A 1079 -66.04 -33.43 -3.60
N THR A 1080 -66.15 -34.20 -2.51
CA THR A 1080 -66.46 -33.65 -1.17
C THR A 1080 -65.45 -32.58 -0.78
N LEU A 1081 -64.15 -32.84 -0.99
CA LEU A 1081 -63.09 -31.89 -0.67
C LEU A 1081 -63.05 -30.71 -1.66
N GLN A 1082 -63.25 -30.95 -2.96
CA GLN A 1082 -63.22 -29.91 -3.99
C GLN A 1082 -64.38 -28.91 -3.86
N VAL A 1083 -65.59 -29.37 -3.52
CA VAL A 1083 -66.73 -28.48 -3.25
C VAL A 1083 -66.40 -27.56 -2.08
N GLN A 1084 -65.86 -28.11 -0.98
CA GLN A 1084 -65.44 -27.33 0.18
C GLN A 1084 -64.37 -26.27 -0.22
N VAL A 1085 -63.37 -26.64 -1.02
CA VAL A 1085 -62.33 -25.72 -1.46
C VAL A 1085 -62.89 -24.62 -2.36
N VAL A 1086 -63.78 -24.94 -3.31
CA VAL A 1086 -64.39 -23.93 -4.20
C VAL A 1086 -65.22 -22.92 -3.41
N GLU A 1087 -66.06 -23.37 -2.48
CA GLU A 1087 -66.86 -22.47 -1.65
C GLU A 1087 -65.97 -21.55 -0.81
N MET A 1088 -64.92 -22.09 -0.20
CA MET A 1088 -64.06 -21.32 0.69
C MET A 1088 -63.09 -20.39 -0.07
N SER A 1089 -62.52 -20.83 -1.20
CA SER A 1089 -61.65 -19.99 -2.04
C SER A 1089 -62.40 -18.81 -2.64
N LYS A 1090 -63.67 -18.97 -3.04
CA LYS A 1090 -64.55 -17.85 -3.45
C LYS A 1090 -64.72 -16.82 -2.34
N LYS A 1091 -64.91 -17.27 -1.10
CA LYS A 1091 -65.06 -16.39 0.06
C LYS A 1091 -63.77 -15.63 0.40
N VAL A 1092 -62.63 -16.31 0.37
CA VAL A 1092 -61.35 -15.79 0.88
C VAL A 1092 -60.55 -15.05 -0.19
N LEU A 1093 -60.37 -15.67 -1.35
CA LEU A 1093 -59.55 -15.15 -2.46
C LEU A 1093 -60.39 -14.35 -3.46
N GLY A 1094 -61.69 -14.62 -3.52
CA GLY A 1094 -62.62 -14.05 -4.50
C GLY A 1094 -62.85 -14.96 -5.71
N ASP A 1095 -63.93 -14.69 -6.44
CA ASP A 1095 -64.35 -15.48 -7.61
C ASP A 1095 -63.35 -15.42 -8.78
N GLU A 1096 -62.60 -14.32 -8.91
CA GLU A 1096 -61.69 -14.10 -10.03
C GLU A 1096 -60.26 -14.62 -9.76
N HIS A 1097 -59.97 -15.09 -8.55
CA HIS A 1097 -58.60 -15.49 -8.19
C HIS A 1097 -58.16 -16.76 -8.95
N PRO A 1098 -56.93 -16.83 -9.47
CA PRO A 1098 -56.44 -17.99 -10.23
C PRO A 1098 -56.65 -19.33 -9.51
N ASP A 1099 -56.37 -19.41 -8.21
CA ASP A 1099 -56.56 -20.64 -7.41
C ASP A 1099 -58.04 -21.04 -7.25
N THR A 1100 -58.95 -20.08 -7.13
CA THR A 1100 -60.40 -20.34 -7.10
C THR A 1100 -60.84 -20.95 -8.43
N LEU A 1101 -60.38 -20.36 -9.55
CA LEU A 1101 -60.69 -20.84 -10.90
C LEU A 1101 -60.09 -22.23 -11.17
N THR A 1102 -58.89 -22.50 -10.64
CA THR A 1102 -58.27 -23.83 -10.69
C THR A 1102 -59.07 -24.86 -9.91
N SER A 1103 -59.51 -24.52 -8.70
CA SER A 1103 -60.34 -25.40 -7.87
C SER A 1103 -61.69 -25.71 -8.53
N MET A 1104 -62.32 -24.70 -9.16
CA MET A 1104 -63.54 -24.87 -9.94
C MET A 1104 -63.33 -25.78 -11.17
N GLY A 1105 -62.21 -25.61 -11.87
CA GLY A 1105 -61.84 -26.49 -12.99
C GLY A 1105 -61.61 -27.94 -12.56
N ASN A 1106 -60.95 -28.15 -11.41
CA ASN A 1106 -60.75 -29.49 -10.85
C ASN A 1106 -62.07 -30.16 -10.46
N LEU A 1107 -63.00 -29.40 -9.87
CA LEU A 1107 -64.35 -29.89 -9.57
C LEU A 1107 -65.12 -30.26 -10.83
N ALA A 1108 -65.03 -29.44 -11.89
CA ALA A 1108 -65.67 -29.73 -13.17
C ALA A 1108 -65.14 -31.02 -13.81
N LEU A 1109 -63.82 -31.25 -13.76
CA LEU A 1109 -63.21 -32.51 -14.20
C LEU A 1109 -63.72 -33.70 -13.38
N THR A 1110 -63.90 -33.55 -12.07
CA THR A 1110 -64.49 -34.61 -11.23
C THR A 1110 -65.93 -34.91 -11.64
N TYR A 1111 -66.76 -33.89 -11.88
CA TYR A 1111 -68.12 -34.09 -12.41
C TYR A 1111 -68.11 -34.80 -13.77
N TRP A 1112 -67.18 -34.44 -14.65
CA TRP A 1112 -67.04 -35.09 -15.95
C TRP A 1112 -66.74 -36.60 -15.81
N ASN A 1113 -65.81 -36.98 -14.92
CA ASN A 1113 -65.47 -38.40 -14.67
C ASN A 1113 -66.60 -39.19 -14.00
N GLN A 1114 -67.46 -38.51 -13.24
CA GLN A 1114 -68.70 -39.09 -12.71
C GLN A 1114 -69.83 -39.17 -13.74
N GLY A 1115 -69.64 -38.66 -14.96
CA GLY A 1115 -70.68 -38.61 -16.01
C GLY A 1115 -71.66 -37.44 -15.89
N ARG A 1116 -71.43 -36.49 -14.99
CA ARG A 1116 -72.27 -35.30 -14.75
C ARG A 1116 -71.88 -34.14 -15.68
N TRP A 1117 -71.93 -34.36 -16.98
CA TRP A 1117 -71.37 -33.43 -17.99
C TRP A 1117 -72.02 -32.04 -18.02
N LYS A 1118 -73.31 -31.90 -17.66
CA LYS A 1118 -74.00 -30.60 -17.60
C LYS A 1118 -73.45 -29.71 -16.49
N GLU A 1119 -73.13 -30.31 -15.34
CA GLU A 1119 -72.56 -29.60 -14.20
C GLU A 1119 -71.09 -29.23 -14.48
N ALA A 1120 -70.35 -30.15 -15.12
CA ALA A 1120 -69.00 -29.87 -15.61
C ALA A 1120 -68.96 -28.68 -16.58
N GLU A 1121 -69.85 -28.67 -17.58
CA GLU A 1121 -69.94 -27.56 -18.54
C GLU A 1121 -70.25 -26.23 -17.86
N THR A 1122 -71.19 -26.23 -16.91
CA THR A 1122 -71.59 -25.00 -16.21
C THR A 1122 -70.40 -24.35 -15.51
N LEU A 1123 -69.57 -25.16 -14.83
CA LEU A 1123 -68.35 -24.68 -14.19
C LEU A 1123 -67.25 -24.32 -15.21
N GLU A 1124 -67.03 -25.14 -16.24
CA GLU A 1124 -66.00 -24.92 -17.25
C GLU A 1124 -66.22 -23.62 -18.05
N VAL A 1125 -67.47 -23.31 -18.42
CA VAL A 1125 -67.81 -22.05 -19.11
C VAL A 1125 -67.47 -20.86 -18.22
N GLN A 1126 -67.87 -20.88 -16.94
CA GLN A 1126 -67.53 -19.84 -15.97
C GLN A 1126 -66.01 -19.68 -15.83
N VAL A 1127 -65.27 -20.78 -15.69
CA VAL A 1127 -63.81 -20.76 -15.55
C VAL A 1127 -63.14 -20.18 -16.80
N VAL A 1128 -63.57 -20.56 -18.01
CA VAL A 1128 -63.00 -20.01 -19.26
C VAL A 1128 -63.24 -18.51 -19.36
N GLU A 1129 -64.46 -18.04 -19.14
CA GLU A 1129 -64.78 -16.59 -19.21
C GLU A 1129 -63.96 -15.78 -18.20
N MET A 1130 -63.84 -16.25 -16.97
CA MET A 1130 -63.08 -15.57 -15.92
C MET A 1130 -61.57 -15.62 -16.17
N ARG A 1131 -61.01 -16.76 -16.60
CA ARG A 1131 -59.57 -16.85 -16.94
C ARG A 1131 -59.21 -15.96 -18.12
N LYS A 1132 -60.09 -15.81 -19.12
CA LYS A 1132 -59.89 -14.86 -20.23
C LYS A 1132 -59.80 -13.42 -19.73
N LYS A 1133 -60.65 -13.04 -18.77
CA LYS A 1133 -60.64 -11.71 -18.16
C LYS A 1133 -59.38 -11.44 -17.33
N VAL A 1134 -58.96 -12.41 -16.51
CA VAL A 1134 -57.89 -12.24 -15.51
C VAL A 1134 -56.50 -12.50 -16.07
N LEU A 1135 -56.32 -13.62 -16.79
CA LEU A 1135 -55.03 -14.09 -17.30
C LEU A 1135 -54.83 -13.76 -18.79
N GLY A 1136 -55.91 -13.45 -19.50
CA GLY A 1136 -55.94 -13.25 -20.94
C GLY A 1136 -56.30 -14.52 -21.73
N ASP A 1137 -56.73 -14.32 -22.97
CA ASP A 1137 -57.10 -15.41 -23.91
C ASP A 1137 -55.94 -16.35 -24.24
N GLU A 1138 -54.71 -15.87 -24.13
CA GLU A 1138 -53.49 -16.57 -24.56
C GLU A 1138 -52.82 -17.39 -23.44
N HIS A 1139 -53.30 -17.28 -22.19
CA HIS A 1139 -52.66 -17.93 -21.06
C HIS A 1139 -52.77 -19.46 -21.15
N PRO A 1140 -51.72 -20.24 -20.83
CA PRO A 1140 -51.74 -21.71 -20.86
C PRO A 1140 -52.97 -22.32 -20.16
N ASP A 1141 -53.33 -21.78 -18.98
CA ASP A 1141 -54.47 -22.27 -18.19
C ASP A 1141 -55.83 -21.93 -18.81
N THR A 1142 -55.98 -20.78 -19.47
CA THR A 1142 -57.19 -20.42 -20.22
C THR A 1142 -57.39 -21.40 -21.37
N LEU A 1143 -56.32 -21.68 -22.11
CA LEU A 1143 -56.31 -22.59 -23.25
C LEU A 1143 -56.59 -24.04 -22.82
N MET A 1144 -56.08 -24.46 -21.66
CA MET A 1144 -56.37 -25.76 -21.07
C MET A 1144 -57.85 -25.88 -20.64
N SER A 1145 -58.43 -24.85 -20.02
CA SER A 1145 -59.86 -24.84 -19.71
C SER A 1145 -60.73 -24.89 -20.97
N MET A 1146 -60.34 -24.20 -22.04
CA MET A 1146 -61.03 -24.27 -23.33
C MET A 1146 -60.93 -25.68 -23.95
N HIS A 1147 -59.77 -26.34 -23.82
CA HIS A 1147 -59.57 -27.72 -24.25
C HIS A 1147 -60.50 -28.68 -23.48
N ASN A 1148 -60.59 -28.54 -22.15
CA ASN A 1148 -61.47 -29.37 -21.32
C ASN A 1148 -62.95 -29.15 -21.66
N LEU A 1149 -63.37 -27.89 -21.85
CA LEU A 1149 -64.72 -27.55 -22.29
C LEU A 1149 -65.07 -28.17 -23.64
N ALA A 1150 -64.13 -28.18 -24.60
CA ALA A 1150 -64.32 -28.85 -25.89
C ALA A 1150 -64.53 -30.37 -25.70
N TYR A 1151 -63.79 -31.00 -24.79
CA TYR A 1151 -63.99 -32.42 -24.44
C TYR A 1151 -65.38 -32.67 -23.82
N THR A 1152 -65.84 -31.79 -22.93
CA THR A 1152 -67.18 -31.88 -22.34
C THR A 1152 -68.27 -31.74 -23.39
N TRP A 1153 -68.17 -30.75 -24.29
CA TRP A 1153 -69.12 -30.57 -25.40
C TRP A 1153 -69.15 -31.80 -26.32
N LYS A 1154 -68.00 -32.38 -26.63
CA LYS A 1154 -67.94 -33.64 -27.38
C LYS A 1154 -68.68 -34.76 -26.65
N SER A 1155 -68.44 -34.96 -25.36
CA SER A 1155 -69.13 -35.99 -24.56
C SER A 1155 -70.65 -35.79 -24.50
N GLN A 1156 -71.11 -34.54 -24.60
CA GLN A 1156 -72.54 -34.21 -24.69
C GLN A 1156 -73.13 -34.30 -26.11
N GLY A 1157 -72.33 -34.66 -27.13
CA GLY A 1157 -72.77 -34.78 -28.52
C GLY A 1157 -72.71 -33.50 -29.35
N ARG A 1158 -72.17 -32.40 -28.80
CA ARG A 1158 -71.97 -31.11 -29.50
C ARG A 1158 -70.63 -31.07 -30.23
N PHE A 1159 -70.51 -31.91 -31.25
CA PHE A 1159 -69.22 -32.19 -31.90
C PHE A 1159 -68.64 -30.99 -32.68
N GLU A 1160 -69.47 -30.24 -33.41
CA GLU A 1160 -69.03 -29.07 -34.20
C GLU A 1160 -68.52 -27.91 -33.32
N ASP A 1161 -69.23 -27.63 -32.22
CA ASP A 1161 -68.82 -26.62 -31.24
C ASP A 1161 -67.47 -26.98 -30.61
N ALA A 1162 -67.29 -28.27 -30.27
CA ALA A 1162 -66.06 -28.80 -29.71
C ALA A 1162 -64.87 -28.69 -30.69
N LEU A 1163 -65.06 -29.05 -31.97
CA LEU A 1163 -64.03 -28.90 -33.00
C LEU A 1163 -63.62 -27.44 -33.19
N THR A 1164 -64.60 -26.53 -33.26
CA THR A 1164 -64.34 -25.09 -33.46
C THR A 1164 -63.54 -24.50 -32.29
N LEU A 1165 -63.93 -24.82 -31.05
CA LEU A 1165 -63.21 -24.36 -29.86
C LEU A 1165 -61.78 -24.91 -29.81
N LEU A 1166 -61.61 -26.19 -30.16
CA LEU A 1166 -60.31 -26.86 -30.14
C LEU A 1166 -59.37 -26.36 -31.25
N GLN A 1167 -59.90 -26.02 -32.43
CA GLN A 1167 -59.15 -25.37 -33.53
C GLN A 1167 -58.62 -24.00 -33.10
N ASN A 1168 -59.47 -23.17 -32.50
CA ASN A 1168 -59.07 -21.86 -31.98
C ASN A 1168 -58.00 -21.99 -30.89
N CYS A 1169 -58.17 -22.95 -29.97
CA CYS A 1169 -57.19 -23.23 -28.92
C CYS A 1169 -55.84 -23.65 -29.52
N LEU A 1170 -55.82 -24.56 -30.50
CA LEU A 1170 -54.59 -25.02 -31.15
C LEU A 1170 -53.84 -23.88 -31.85
N HIS A 1171 -54.55 -22.98 -32.54
CA HIS A 1171 -53.95 -21.84 -33.21
C HIS A 1171 -53.18 -20.94 -32.24
N ILE A 1172 -53.80 -20.61 -31.11
CA ILE A 1172 -53.18 -19.77 -30.08
C ILE A 1172 -52.01 -20.51 -29.41
N GLN A 1173 -52.18 -21.78 -29.07
CA GLN A 1173 -51.11 -22.61 -28.48
C GLN A 1173 -49.87 -22.71 -29.39
N GLN A 1174 -50.04 -22.87 -30.69
CA GLN A 1174 -48.94 -22.93 -31.65
C GLN A 1174 -48.15 -21.62 -31.72
N GLN A 1175 -48.82 -20.47 -31.63
CA GLN A 1175 -48.16 -19.16 -31.68
C GLN A 1175 -47.42 -18.83 -30.39
N LYS A 1176 -47.97 -19.20 -29.22
CA LYS A 1176 -47.48 -18.71 -27.92
C LYS A 1176 -46.66 -19.73 -27.14
N LEU A 1177 -47.08 -21.00 -27.15
CA LEU A 1177 -46.38 -22.09 -26.45
C LEU A 1177 -45.41 -22.83 -27.37
N GLY A 1178 -45.61 -22.71 -28.69
CA GLY A 1178 -44.83 -23.41 -29.70
C GLY A 1178 -45.41 -24.78 -30.05
N PRO A 1179 -44.97 -25.37 -31.20
CA PRO A 1179 -45.52 -26.61 -31.73
C PRO A 1179 -45.21 -27.86 -30.88
N ASP A 1180 -44.15 -27.80 -30.08
CA ASP A 1180 -43.62 -28.91 -29.29
C ASP A 1180 -44.08 -28.90 -27.83
N HIS A 1181 -44.85 -27.88 -27.42
CA HIS A 1181 -45.39 -27.84 -26.05
C HIS A 1181 -46.40 -28.98 -25.82
N PRO A 1182 -46.39 -29.65 -24.64
CA PRO A 1182 -47.27 -30.79 -24.35
C PRO A 1182 -48.75 -30.52 -24.62
N ASN A 1183 -49.24 -29.34 -24.21
CA ASN A 1183 -50.64 -28.93 -24.46
C ASN A 1183 -50.94 -28.78 -25.96
N THR A 1184 -50.02 -28.20 -26.75
CA THR A 1184 -50.17 -28.05 -28.20
C THR A 1184 -50.19 -29.42 -28.90
N ILE A 1185 -49.33 -30.35 -28.46
CA ILE A 1185 -49.31 -31.74 -28.95
C ILE A 1185 -50.63 -32.44 -28.61
N SER A 1186 -51.11 -32.33 -27.37
CA SER A 1186 -52.37 -32.94 -26.92
C SER A 1186 -53.57 -32.42 -27.70
N THR A 1187 -53.71 -31.10 -27.82
CA THR A 1187 -54.79 -30.45 -28.60
C THR A 1187 -54.72 -30.86 -30.07
N ARG A 1188 -53.54 -30.85 -30.69
CA ARG A 1188 -53.34 -31.27 -32.09
C ARG A 1188 -53.72 -32.75 -32.29
N THR A 1189 -53.29 -33.61 -31.39
CA THR A 1189 -53.58 -35.05 -31.46
C THR A 1189 -55.07 -35.31 -31.29
N SER A 1190 -55.70 -34.62 -30.34
CA SER A 1190 -57.15 -34.66 -30.09
C SER A 1190 -57.93 -34.19 -31.31
N LEU A 1191 -57.56 -33.03 -31.87
CA LEU A 1191 -58.19 -32.47 -33.06
C LEU A 1191 -58.05 -33.39 -34.27
N THR A 1192 -56.85 -33.93 -34.51
CA THR A 1192 -56.59 -34.86 -35.62
C THR A 1192 -57.44 -36.13 -35.49
N ARG A 1193 -57.54 -36.68 -34.27
CA ARG A 1193 -58.36 -37.86 -33.98
C ARG A 1193 -59.84 -37.56 -34.16
N TRP A 1194 -60.34 -36.44 -33.65
CA TRP A 1194 -61.76 -36.09 -33.72
C TRP A 1194 -62.19 -35.74 -35.14
N THR A 1195 -61.33 -35.10 -35.92
CA THR A 1195 -61.59 -34.81 -37.34
C THR A 1195 -61.67 -36.11 -38.16
N LYS A 1196 -60.86 -37.12 -37.82
CA LYS A 1196 -60.97 -38.47 -38.40
C LYS A 1196 -62.26 -39.20 -38.00
N GLU A 1197 -62.66 -39.09 -36.74
CA GLU A 1197 -63.93 -39.67 -36.26
C GLU A 1197 -65.13 -39.01 -36.96
N ALA A 1198 -65.15 -37.67 -37.09
CA ALA A 1198 -66.21 -36.94 -37.79
C ALA A 1198 -66.32 -37.31 -39.28
N THR A 1199 -65.21 -37.62 -39.93
CA THR A 1199 -65.18 -38.06 -41.34
C THR A 1199 -65.49 -39.55 -41.54
N GLN A 1200 -65.62 -40.32 -40.46
CA GLN A 1200 -65.89 -41.77 -40.49
C GLN A 1200 -67.28 -42.17 -39.95
N THR A 1201 -68.05 -41.25 -39.37
CA THR A 1201 -69.47 -41.44 -39.05
C THR A 1201 -70.36 -41.13 -40.27
N PRO A 1202 -71.21 -42.05 -40.74
CA PRO A 1202 -72.17 -41.78 -41.82
C PRO A 1202 -73.27 -40.79 -41.44
#